data_AF-A0A928W498-F1
#
_entry.id   AF-A0A928W498-F1
#
_cell.length_a   1.000
_cell.length_b   1.000
_cell.length_c   1.000
_cell.angle_alpha   90.00
_cell.angle_beta   90.00
_cell.angle_gamma   90.00
#
_symmetry.space_group_name_H-M   'P 1'
#
loop_
_entity.id
_entity.type
_entity.pdbx_description
1 polymer ?
#
loop_
_entity_poly.entity_id
_entity_poly.type
_entity_poly.pdbx_seq_one_letter_code
_entity_poly.pdbx_strand_id
1 'polypeptide(L)'
;MANQDNIRFATFNVSLNRSASGELITDLSTSDNRQAQNVAEIIQRNNPDVVLLNEFDYDPDGEGIRLFQENYLGISSRQHGVDPVEYPYVYAAPSNTGIPSGFDLDNDGATDGPGDAYGFGFYPGQFGMVLLSKYPIVEENVRTFQNFLWKDMPDALLPDDPTTPEPGDYYSEEELEVLRLSSKSHWDIPIEIDGEVVHVLASHPTPPVFDGEEDRNGRRNHDEIRFWADYITPGEGDYIYDDEGNFGSLGEGKSFIIAGDQNADPFDGDSTDNAILQLLDNPLVNTEETPDSEGGVAASNRQNEVNDTHGGNPAFDTADFNDETPGNLRVDYVLPSQDLEITDAGVFWTTEEDPLFRLVGDFNPDSEIPNGFPASDHRLVYVDTNVTQKDTNNNRFSVTNLDFLGEVVFPTGFTFADTEVGGISGLTYDEANDVYYATSDDRSTINDARYYDVAIDLSDGSLDDGDVEFSKVTTLLNASSTAFTPSSLDPEGIALTDEGNLYISSEGDANNLIDPLVAEFDLDGQILGELPVPDKFLPTAEQTSGIQNNQAFESLTITPDGKQLFTATENALFQDGERSSIESGSPVRIIQYDLETKEVIGEFLYETDAIPVPPESEDGFADNGLVELLAIDNTGTFLALERSFTEGVGNNIRLYQVNLQGATDLSSVDSLLDEGETIDVDAVAQKELLLDFNDLGITQDNSEAISFGEVLPDGRQSIIVTSDNNFNDAQKTQFLAFALDTETIPTITPVTETPDEIRFGNSENPDPDNAPDADDPAIYIHPDDPAQSFVITTFKNGGLRVYDLESNEIQSITLENIRYNNVDIAYGVEYQSQIAGETATVDLAIASDRANDTLAIYAINPNGGNSNGLPGSEILTDVTSVDIPETIFGVDDGEATAYGLATYTSPVNGKTYVFVSQSDGNKIAQLELQPGLGAADGLEVNAEIVRTFEVPVPERLDLEDALVEGMVVDRETGYLYVGQEQFGIWKFSAEPNGSNQGKIVDTVKDVREDSPLTADIEGLTIYYGEDGNGYLLASSQGDNTFAIYDRADSNSYLGSFAIEDVEESDGADITNVPLGEDYPAGLLVVQDGSNEPAVVFGDPEDGEIQNFNTNFKYVSLADFADVFPDLPSYDPNAFAPRNPEVRFVKQGINDNLLTPLGFDPIGLDDNLPQAEGLIDAELIRGDYYSWTEFEIDSQT
;
A
#
# COMPACT_ATOMS: atom_id res chain seq x y z
N MET A 1 10.33 -8.48 4.04
CA MET A 1 10.81 -7.15 4.42
C MET A 1 11.92 -6.74 3.47
N ALA A 2 11.56 -5.96 2.45
CA ALA A 2 12.52 -5.30 1.55
C ALA A 2 13.38 -4.31 2.35
N ASN A 3 14.60 -4.01 1.88
CA ASN A 3 15.53 -3.07 2.51
C ASN A 3 14.81 -1.75 2.88
N GLN A 4 14.81 -1.39 4.17
CA GLN A 4 14.58 -0.02 4.60
C GLN A 4 15.77 0.83 4.08
N ASP A 5 15.51 1.75 3.16
CA ASP A 5 16.54 2.63 2.61
C ASP A 5 16.68 3.87 3.52
N ASN A 6 17.85 4.04 4.14
CA ASN A 6 18.15 5.22 4.97
C ASN A 6 18.11 6.50 4.11
N ILE A 7 17.42 7.54 4.60
CA ILE A 7 17.31 8.85 3.94
C ILE A 7 18.31 9.83 4.55
N ARG A 8 19.16 10.43 3.71
CA ARG A 8 20.18 11.40 4.16
C ARG A 8 19.71 12.84 4.00
N PHE A 9 19.50 13.51 5.13
CA PHE A 9 19.28 14.95 5.21
C PHE A 9 20.59 15.68 5.50
N ALA A 10 20.84 16.80 4.82
CA ALA A 10 22.04 17.59 5.02
C ALA A 10 21.78 19.10 5.00
N THR A 11 22.67 19.84 5.66
CA THR A 11 22.82 21.28 5.45
C THR A 11 24.27 21.62 5.13
N PHE A 12 24.46 22.64 4.30
CA PHE A 12 25.78 23.16 3.97
C PHE A 12 25.71 24.67 3.68
N ASN A 13 26.27 25.50 4.56
CA ASN A 13 26.59 26.87 4.20
C ASN A 13 27.76 26.87 3.20
N VAL A 14 27.46 27.21 1.94
CA VAL A 14 28.39 27.04 0.82
C VAL A 14 29.26 28.27 0.55
N SER A 15 28.99 29.39 1.23
CA SER A 15 29.64 30.69 1.01
C SER A 15 29.78 31.07 -0.47
N LEU A 16 28.73 30.75 -1.25
CA LEU A 16 28.60 31.08 -2.66
C LEU A 16 27.86 32.42 -2.86
N ASN A 17 27.95 33.32 -1.88
CA ASN A 17 27.49 34.69 -1.98
C ASN A 17 28.54 35.57 -2.68
N ARG A 18 28.11 36.70 -3.28
CA ARG A 18 29.02 37.65 -3.94
C ARG A 18 28.83 39.08 -3.46
N SER A 19 29.74 39.96 -3.87
CA SER A 19 29.70 41.38 -3.48
C SER A 19 28.75 42.20 -4.35
N ALA A 20 28.29 41.66 -5.47
CA ALA A 20 27.36 42.31 -6.37
C ALA A 20 26.35 41.33 -6.98
N SER A 21 25.09 41.79 -7.09
CA SER A 21 24.00 41.04 -7.72
C SER A 21 24.38 40.54 -9.12
N GLY A 22 24.14 39.25 -9.38
CA GLY A 22 24.41 38.55 -10.65
C GLY A 22 25.86 38.09 -10.86
N GLU A 23 26.77 38.37 -9.92
CA GLU A 23 28.15 37.88 -9.98
C GLU A 23 28.20 36.35 -9.78
N LEU A 24 27.36 35.78 -8.90
CA LEU A 24 27.29 34.33 -8.70
C LEU A 24 26.89 33.60 -9.99
N ILE A 25 25.84 34.07 -10.68
CA ILE A 25 25.42 33.54 -11.99
C ILE A 25 26.58 33.60 -12.99
N THR A 26 27.35 34.68 -12.98
CA THR A 26 28.52 34.82 -13.87
C THR A 26 29.58 33.76 -13.56
N ASP A 27 29.87 33.51 -12.28
CA ASP A 27 30.81 32.48 -11.84
C ASP A 27 30.35 31.07 -12.21
N LEU A 28 29.05 30.79 -12.07
CA LEU A 28 28.45 29.48 -12.33
C LEU A 28 28.17 29.21 -13.81
N SER A 29 28.23 30.24 -14.67
CA SER A 29 28.01 30.12 -16.13
C SER A 29 29.05 29.28 -16.88
N THR A 30 30.15 28.94 -16.21
CA THR A 30 31.19 28.01 -16.68
C THR A 30 31.44 26.97 -15.61
N SER A 31 32.16 25.89 -15.92
CA SER A 31 32.55 24.86 -14.95
C SER A 31 33.98 25.05 -14.38
N ASP A 32 34.54 26.27 -14.45
CA ASP A 32 35.94 26.54 -14.08
C ASP A 32 36.09 27.25 -12.70
N ASN A 33 35.00 27.60 -12.00
CA ASN A 33 35.10 28.19 -10.67
C ASN A 33 35.57 27.15 -9.64
N ARG A 34 36.71 27.41 -8.99
CA ARG A 34 37.34 26.44 -8.06
C ARG A 34 36.55 26.23 -6.77
N GLN A 35 35.91 27.27 -6.24
CA GLN A 35 35.11 27.17 -5.02
C GLN A 35 33.89 26.28 -5.28
N ALA A 36 33.13 26.59 -6.32
CA ALA A 36 31.95 25.81 -6.72
C ALA A 36 32.30 24.37 -7.10
N GLN A 37 33.47 24.10 -7.69
CA GLN A 37 33.97 22.73 -7.92
C GLN A 37 34.16 21.97 -6.61
N ASN A 38 34.74 22.59 -5.59
CA ASN A 38 34.98 21.95 -4.31
C ASN A 38 33.67 21.71 -3.56
N VAL A 39 32.76 22.70 -3.53
CA VAL A 39 31.41 22.56 -2.96
C VAL A 39 30.66 21.40 -3.62
N ALA A 40 30.62 21.36 -4.96
CA ALA A 40 29.95 20.28 -5.67
C ALA A 40 30.59 18.92 -5.42
N GLU A 41 31.93 18.82 -5.36
CA GLU A 41 32.60 17.56 -5.05
C GLU A 41 32.27 17.07 -3.62
N ILE A 42 32.10 17.99 -2.65
CA ILE A 42 31.65 17.63 -1.30
C ILE A 42 30.23 17.06 -1.34
N ILE A 43 29.29 17.75 -2.00
CA ILE A 43 27.90 17.28 -2.11
C ILE A 43 27.85 15.91 -2.82
N GLN A 44 28.56 15.75 -3.94
CA GLN A 44 28.59 14.48 -4.69
C GLN A 44 29.16 13.30 -3.89
N ARG A 45 30.11 13.55 -2.98
CA ARG A 45 30.69 12.50 -2.14
C ARG A 45 29.80 12.08 -0.99
N ASN A 46 29.04 13.02 -0.44
CA ASN A 46 28.09 12.74 0.64
C ASN A 46 26.74 12.28 0.12
N ASN A 47 26.42 12.59 -1.15
CA ASN A 47 25.22 12.22 -1.89
C ASN A 47 23.90 12.37 -1.10
N PRO A 48 23.66 13.50 -0.41
CA PRO A 48 22.46 13.65 0.40
C PRO A 48 21.21 13.55 -0.48
N ASP A 49 20.14 12.99 0.07
CA ASP A 49 18.84 12.90 -0.59
C ASP A 49 18.12 14.24 -0.57
N VAL A 50 18.25 14.95 0.55
CA VAL A 50 17.77 16.32 0.72
C VAL A 50 18.91 17.17 1.28
N VAL A 51 19.20 18.31 0.65
CA VAL A 51 20.25 19.23 1.12
C VAL A 51 19.83 20.69 1.07
N LEU A 52 19.95 21.36 2.21
CA LEU A 52 19.81 22.81 2.32
C LEU A 52 21.17 23.50 2.09
N LEU A 53 21.20 24.45 1.17
CA LEU A 53 22.37 25.27 0.89
C LEU A 53 22.15 26.68 1.45
N ASN A 54 22.93 27.08 2.46
CA ASN A 54 22.95 28.46 2.96
C ASN A 54 24.02 29.30 2.25
N GLU A 55 23.88 30.62 2.26
CA GLU A 55 24.73 31.57 1.54
C GLU A 55 24.83 31.32 0.03
N PHE A 56 23.71 30.93 -0.57
CA PHE A 56 23.55 30.89 -2.02
C PHE A 56 22.76 32.11 -2.47
N ASP A 57 23.37 33.05 -3.20
CA ASP A 57 22.66 34.27 -3.62
C ASP A 57 21.37 33.94 -4.38
N TYR A 58 20.24 34.45 -3.87
CA TYR A 58 18.94 34.26 -4.47
C TYR A 58 18.81 35.05 -5.77
N ASP A 59 18.31 34.38 -6.80
CA ASP A 59 17.89 35.00 -8.04
C ASP A 59 16.48 34.52 -8.42
N PRO A 60 15.58 35.43 -8.80
CA PRO A 60 14.16 35.11 -8.99
C PRO A 60 13.87 34.23 -10.21
N ASP A 61 14.84 34.07 -11.12
CA ASP A 61 14.71 33.25 -12.32
C ASP A 61 15.24 31.81 -12.09
N GLY A 62 15.84 31.51 -10.92
CA GLY A 62 16.46 30.22 -10.60
C GLY A 62 17.68 29.88 -11.46
N GLU A 63 18.29 30.86 -12.11
CA GLU A 63 19.38 30.66 -13.06
C GLU A 63 20.67 30.23 -12.37
N GLY A 64 20.96 30.78 -11.19
CA GLY A 64 22.15 30.43 -10.41
C GLY A 64 22.16 28.95 -10.05
N ILE A 65 21.07 28.46 -9.44
CA ILE A 65 20.98 27.05 -9.03
C ILE A 65 20.95 26.10 -10.22
N ARG A 66 20.23 26.43 -11.29
CA ARG A 66 20.21 25.64 -12.53
C ARG A 66 21.63 25.48 -13.10
N LEU A 67 22.41 26.56 -13.16
CA LEU A 67 23.80 26.52 -13.61
C LEU A 67 24.71 25.73 -12.66
N PHE A 68 24.47 25.80 -11.35
CA PHE A 68 25.21 24.99 -10.38
C PHE A 68 24.96 23.49 -10.61
N GLN A 69 23.71 23.09 -10.78
CA GLN A 69 23.34 21.71 -11.10
C GLN A 69 23.98 21.25 -12.42
N GLU A 70 23.80 21.99 -13.51
CA GLU A 70 24.28 21.59 -14.85
C GLU A 70 25.81 21.59 -14.97
N ASN A 71 26.49 22.61 -14.45
CA ASN A 71 27.92 22.81 -14.68
C ASN A 71 28.80 22.24 -13.58
N TYR A 72 28.24 21.84 -12.44
CA TYR A 72 29.03 21.36 -11.29
C TYR A 72 28.51 20.03 -10.73
N LEU A 73 27.25 19.93 -10.28
CA LEU A 73 26.73 18.68 -9.69
C LEU A 73 26.53 17.56 -10.73
N GLY A 74 26.09 17.92 -11.94
CA GLY A 74 25.84 17.00 -13.07
C GLY A 74 27.10 16.57 -13.84
N ILE A 75 28.31 16.90 -13.36
CA ILE A 75 29.56 16.55 -14.04
C ILE A 75 30.55 15.84 -13.11
N SER A 76 31.25 14.83 -13.65
CA SER A 76 32.29 14.07 -12.92
C SER A 76 33.73 14.47 -13.30
N SER A 77 33.92 14.97 -14.53
CA SER A 77 35.24 15.16 -15.15
C SER A 77 36.11 16.22 -14.49
N ARG A 78 35.54 17.12 -13.68
CA ARG A 78 36.25 18.19 -12.96
C ARG A 78 36.30 17.96 -11.44
N GLN A 79 35.62 16.93 -10.95
CA GLN A 79 35.49 16.56 -9.54
C GLN A 79 36.17 15.21 -9.29
N HIS A 80 37.33 15.01 -9.91
CA HIS A 80 38.17 13.81 -9.72
C HIS A 80 37.48 12.47 -10.03
N GLY A 81 36.43 12.48 -10.87
CA GLY A 81 35.70 11.28 -11.26
C GLY A 81 34.72 10.76 -10.22
N VAL A 82 34.32 11.59 -9.25
CA VAL A 82 33.15 11.31 -8.38
C VAL A 82 31.88 11.33 -9.25
N ASP A 83 30.93 10.46 -8.92
CA ASP A 83 29.68 10.34 -9.68
C ASP A 83 28.85 11.63 -9.57
N PRO A 84 28.15 12.04 -10.65
CA PRO A 84 27.22 13.15 -10.60
C PRO A 84 26.08 12.88 -9.62
N VAL A 85 25.48 13.95 -9.09
CA VAL A 85 24.24 13.89 -8.30
C VAL A 85 23.21 14.80 -8.96
N GLU A 86 21.97 14.33 -9.04
CA GLU A 86 20.85 15.03 -9.65
C GLU A 86 19.76 15.26 -8.62
N TYR A 87 19.22 16.49 -8.59
CA TYR A 87 18.12 16.89 -7.70
C TYR A 87 16.96 17.41 -8.57
N PRO A 88 15.99 16.53 -8.93
CA PRO A 88 14.85 16.91 -9.74
C PRO A 88 13.98 18.00 -9.11
N TYR A 89 13.96 18.11 -7.78
CA TYR A 89 13.13 19.05 -7.05
C TYR A 89 13.97 20.12 -6.36
N VAL A 90 13.58 21.39 -6.54
CA VAL A 90 14.34 22.55 -6.08
C VAL A 90 13.39 23.57 -5.48
N TYR A 91 13.66 24.02 -4.26
CA TYR A 91 12.95 25.13 -3.65
C TYR A 91 13.88 26.29 -3.36
N ALA A 92 13.51 27.48 -3.82
CA ALA A 92 14.22 28.72 -3.53
C ALA A 92 13.23 29.88 -3.46
N ALA A 93 13.25 30.62 -2.35
CA ALA A 93 12.38 31.77 -2.13
C ALA A 93 13.18 33.04 -1.76
N PRO A 94 12.58 34.24 -1.86
CA PRO A 94 13.26 35.48 -1.50
C PRO A 94 13.74 35.49 -0.03
N SER A 95 14.78 36.29 0.24
CA SER A 95 15.36 36.51 1.57
C SER A 95 15.31 37.99 1.96
N ASN A 96 15.25 38.29 3.26
CA ASN A 96 15.23 39.64 3.83
C ASN A 96 16.55 40.42 3.69
N THR A 97 17.63 39.72 3.37
CA THR A 97 18.97 40.29 3.22
C THR A 97 19.04 41.32 2.10
N GLY A 98 19.55 42.51 2.44
CA GLY A 98 19.75 43.62 1.51
C GLY A 98 18.47 44.25 0.94
N ILE A 99 17.29 43.87 1.43
CA ILE A 99 16.02 44.56 1.14
C ILE A 99 15.93 45.82 2.02
N PRO A 100 15.90 47.04 1.45
CA PRO A 100 15.87 48.26 2.26
C PRO A 100 14.60 48.37 3.11
N SER A 101 14.74 48.62 4.42
CA SER A 101 13.59 48.86 5.32
C SER A 101 13.03 50.28 5.17
N GLY A 102 13.89 51.24 4.80
CA GLY A 102 13.58 52.67 4.75
C GLY A 102 13.80 53.41 6.08
N PHE A 103 14.34 52.75 7.10
CA PHE A 103 14.67 53.28 8.42
C PHE A 103 16.17 53.18 8.74
N ASP A 104 16.61 53.85 9.82
CA ASP A 104 18.00 53.89 10.32
C ASP A 104 18.15 52.82 11.41
N LEU A 105 18.21 51.55 11.01
CA LEU A 105 18.06 50.42 11.94
C LEU A 105 19.33 50.15 12.77
N ASP A 106 20.45 50.76 12.40
CA ASP A 106 21.71 50.70 13.15
C ASP A 106 22.14 52.02 13.82
N ASN A 107 21.29 53.05 13.70
CA ASN A 107 21.48 54.38 14.29
C ASN A 107 22.80 55.06 13.86
N ASP A 108 23.30 54.79 12.66
CA ASP A 108 24.50 55.44 12.11
C ASP A 108 24.23 56.84 11.52
N GLY A 109 22.95 57.18 11.34
CA GLY A 109 22.47 58.46 10.80
C GLY A 109 22.16 58.43 9.29
N ALA A 110 22.18 57.27 8.64
CA ALA A 110 21.72 57.00 7.28
C ALA A 110 20.53 56.01 7.27
N THR A 111 19.95 55.76 6.09
CA THR A 111 18.81 54.82 5.93
C THR A 111 18.98 53.95 4.68
N ASP A 112 20.19 53.92 4.14
CA ASP A 112 20.53 53.32 2.84
C ASP A 112 21.79 52.44 2.93
N GLY A 113 22.25 52.15 4.15
CA GLY A 113 23.35 51.23 4.41
C GLY A 113 22.88 49.77 4.43
N PRO A 114 23.83 48.81 4.39
CA PRO A 114 23.50 47.39 4.51
C PRO A 114 22.94 47.02 5.89
N GLY A 115 23.24 47.80 6.95
CA GLY A 115 22.67 47.65 8.29
C GLY A 115 21.21 48.13 8.41
N ASP A 116 20.71 48.86 7.40
CA ASP A 116 19.34 49.39 7.34
C ASP A 116 18.38 48.49 6.55
N ALA A 117 18.86 47.37 6.02
CA ALA A 117 18.02 46.38 5.36
C ALA A 117 17.30 45.50 6.41
N TYR A 118 16.20 44.83 6.02
CA TYR A 118 15.48 43.95 6.93
C TYR A 118 16.37 42.83 7.50
N GLY A 119 17.34 42.37 6.71
CA GLY A 119 18.55 41.69 7.19
C GLY A 119 19.78 42.25 6.48
N PHE A 120 20.94 42.14 7.11
CA PHE A 120 22.17 42.73 6.59
C PHE A 120 22.48 42.24 5.16
N GLY A 121 22.73 43.16 4.24
CA GLY A 121 23.11 42.84 2.87
C GLY A 121 23.26 44.06 1.97
N PHE A 122 24.03 43.94 0.91
CA PHE A 122 24.30 45.02 -0.05
C PHE A 122 23.31 45.07 -1.21
N TYR A 123 22.59 43.99 -1.46
CA TYR A 123 21.51 43.89 -2.46
C TYR A 123 20.49 42.83 -2.07
N PRO A 124 19.22 42.97 -2.51
CA PRO A 124 18.19 41.96 -2.28
C PRO A 124 18.61 40.57 -2.77
N GLY A 125 18.54 39.58 -1.88
CA GLY A 125 18.84 38.18 -2.18
C GLY A 125 20.29 37.76 -1.91
N GLN A 126 21.19 38.66 -1.48
CA GLN A 126 22.53 38.27 -1.06
C GLN A 126 22.47 37.31 0.14
N PHE A 127 23.28 36.25 0.22
CA PHE A 127 23.21 35.27 1.33
C PHE A 127 21.89 34.50 1.43
N GLY A 128 21.24 34.23 0.30
CA GLY A 128 20.00 33.44 0.24
C GLY A 128 20.20 31.98 0.64
N MET A 129 19.13 31.20 0.44
CA MET A 129 19.11 29.75 0.68
C MET A 129 18.50 29.02 -0.50
N VAL A 130 18.83 27.74 -0.67
CA VAL A 130 18.21 26.85 -1.66
C VAL A 130 18.11 25.45 -1.07
N LEU A 131 16.95 24.81 -1.21
CA LEU A 131 16.77 23.38 -0.91
C LEU A 131 16.83 22.57 -2.22
N LEU A 132 17.57 21.47 -2.19
CA LEU A 132 17.64 20.49 -3.28
C LEU A 132 17.15 19.14 -2.75
N SER A 133 16.27 18.46 -3.48
CA SER A 133 15.70 17.18 -3.08
C SER A 133 15.66 16.18 -4.24
N LYS A 134 15.95 14.91 -3.95
CA LYS A 134 15.69 13.77 -4.84
C LYS A 134 14.22 13.37 -4.85
N TYR A 135 13.48 13.77 -3.81
CA TYR A 135 12.08 13.47 -3.56
C TYR A 135 11.16 14.68 -3.83
N PRO A 136 9.89 14.46 -4.24
CA PRO A 136 8.93 15.53 -4.50
C PRO A 136 8.77 16.53 -3.34
N ILE A 137 8.61 17.80 -3.68
CA ILE A 137 8.23 18.86 -2.74
C ILE A 137 6.73 19.13 -2.93
N VAL A 138 5.95 19.09 -1.84
CA VAL A 138 4.52 19.37 -1.86
C VAL A 138 4.30 20.89 -1.88
N GLU A 139 4.50 21.51 -3.04
CA GLU A 139 4.62 22.97 -3.20
C GLU A 139 3.42 23.75 -2.65
N GLU A 140 2.20 23.22 -2.75
CA GLU A 140 0.97 23.82 -2.26
C GLU A 140 0.90 23.97 -0.73
N ASN A 141 1.68 23.17 0.00
CA ASN A 141 1.69 23.15 1.46
C ASN A 141 2.93 23.87 2.04
N VAL A 142 3.79 24.43 1.19
CA VAL A 142 4.98 25.16 1.65
C VAL A 142 4.57 26.47 2.36
N ARG A 143 5.08 26.67 3.57
CA ARG A 143 4.90 27.91 4.34
C ARG A 143 6.19 28.69 4.41
N THR A 144 6.06 30.02 4.27
CA THR A 144 7.20 30.95 4.40
C THR A 144 6.87 32.02 5.43
N PHE A 145 7.86 32.37 6.24
CA PHE A 145 7.70 33.33 7.33
C PHE A 145 8.68 34.50 7.18
N GLN A 146 8.88 34.96 5.94
CA GLN A 146 9.80 36.06 5.67
C GLN A 146 9.30 37.35 6.32
N ASN A 147 8.00 37.62 6.27
CA ASN A 147 7.41 38.90 6.65
C ASN A 147 6.93 38.94 8.11
N PHE A 148 7.03 37.83 8.85
CA PHE A 148 6.65 37.77 10.26
C PHE A 148 7.40 38.84 11.07
N LEU A 149 6.68 39.68 11.82
CA LEU A 149 7.27 40.83 12.54
C LEU A 149 7.83 40.42 13.90
N TRP A 150 9.01 40.94 14.25
CA TRP A 150 9.66 40.61 15.54
C TRP A 150 8.80 41.02 16.74
N LYS A 151 8.14 42.17 16.66
CA LYS A 151 7.24 42.65 17.73
C LYS A 151 5.99 41.81 17.96
N ASP A 152 5.61 40.96 17.00
CA ASP A 152 4.40 40.14 17.10
C ASP A 152 4.67 38.84 17.88
N MET A 153 5.93 38.51 18.12
CA MET A 153 6.32 37.42 19.01
C MET A 153 5.99 37.77 20.48
N PRO A 154 5.29 36.89 21.22
CA PRO A 154 5.04 37.08 22.64
C PRO A 154 6.34 37.20 23.44
N ASP A 155 6.42 38.26 24.24
CA ASP A 155 7.59 38.59 25.06
C ASP A 155 8.92 38.64 24.25
N ALA A 156 8.84 39.13 23.00
CA ALA A 156 10.01 39.30 22.12
C ALA A 156 11.17 40.00 22.82
N LEU A 157 12.38 39.50 22.61
CA LEU A 157 13.61 39.94 23.23
C LEU A 157 14.17 41.22 22.57
N LEU A 158 13.34 42.25 22.43
CA LEU A 158 13.73 43.51 21.79
C LEU A 158 14.93 44.19 22.51
N PRO A 159 15.88 44.78 21.77
CA PRO A 159 17.08 45.38 22.34
C PRO A 159 16.81 46.72 23.04
N ASP A 160 17.62 47.03 24.05
CA ASP A 160 17.58 48.29 24.81
C ASP A 160 18.50 49.34 24.17
N ASP A 161 18.10 50.61 24.11
CA ASP A 161 19.03 51.71 23.81
C ASP A 161 19.94 51.95 25.05
N PRO A 162 21.27 51.74 24.95
CA PRO A 162 22.18 51.91 26.10
C PRO A 162 22.24 53.35 26.63
N THR A 163 21.65 54.31 25.92
CA THR A 163 21.58 55.72 26.30
C THR A 163 20.30 56.11 27.06
N THR A 164 19.32 55.22 27.15
CA THR A 164 18.04 55.41 27.86
C THR A 164 17.89 54.38 29.00
N PRO A 165 16.90 54.57 29.91
CA PRO A 165 16.61 53.60 30.97
C PRO A 165 15.37 52.72 30.69
N GLU A 166 14.69 52.89 29.56
CA GLU A 166 13.48 52.12 29.24
C GLU A 166 13.88 50.82 28.52
N PRO A 167 13.23 49.68 28.77
CA PRO A 167 13.57 48.42 28.10
C PRO A 167 12.92 48.32 26.71
N GLY A 168 13.56 47.59 25.80
CA GLY A 168 13.09 47.29 24.44
C GLY A 168 12.91 48.53 23.56
N ASP A 169 13.66 49.60 23.82
CA ASP A 169 13.44 50.92 23.22
C ASP A 169 14.48 51.32 22.17
N TYR A 170 15.34 50.38 21.73
CA TYR A 170 16.30 50.63 20.66
C TYR A 170 15.61 51.02 19.34
N TYR A 171 14.52 50.32 18.99
CA TYR A 171 13.71 50.61 17.82
C TYR A 171 12.50 51.46 18.19
N SER A 172 12.17 52.43 17.34
CA SER A 172 10.97 53.23 17.46
C SER A 172 9.70 52.45 17.10
N GLU A 173 8.54 52.95 17.54
CA GLU A 173 7.25 52.36 17.18
C GLU A 173 7.07 52.22 15.65
N GLU A 174 7.55 53.18 14.86
CA GLU A 174 7.42 53.13 13.38
C GLU A 174 8.34 52.08 12.74
N GLU A 175 9.50 51.80 13.34
CA GLU A 175 10.43 50.75 12.89
C GLU A 175 9.90 49.35 13.21
N LEU A 176 9.33 49.17 14.41
CA LEU A 176 8.75 47.89 14.81
C LEU A 176 7.52 47.49 13.97
N GLU A 177 6.81 48.44 13.35
CA GLU A 177 5.72 48.13 12.41
C GLU A 177 6.20 47.46 11.11
N VAL A 178 7.50 47.49 10.82
CA VAL A 178 8.07 46.88 9.59
C VAL A 178 9.20 45.89 9.86
N LEU A 179 9.79 45.90 11.06
CA LEU A 179 10.93 45.04 11.38
C LEU A 179 10.52 43.57 11.48
N ARG A 180 10.98 42.80 10.51
CA ARG A 180 10.77 41.35 10.40
C ARG A 180 11.66 40.60 11.39
N LEU A 181 11.18 39.49 11.96
CA LEU A 181 11.97 38.61 12.82
C LEU A 181 13.12 37.98 12.01
N SER A 182 12.77 37.24 10.95
CA SER A 182 13.73 36.60 10.06
C SER A 182 14.69 37.61 9.44
N SER A 183 15.99 37.42 9.62
CA SER A 183 17.06 38.20 8.97
C SER A 183 17.30 37.72 7.54
N LYS A 184 17.11 36.41 7.28
CA LYS A 184 17.04 35.82 5.94
C LYS A 184 15.62 35.36 5.65
N SER A 185 15.25 34.16 6.10
CA SER A 185 13.88 33.63 6.08
C SER A 185 13.79 32.38 6.96
N HIS A 186 12.56 32.00 7.31
CA HIS A 186 12.17 30.69 7.83
C HIS A 186 11.23 30.05 6.80
N TRP A 187 11.44 28.78 6.47
CA TRP A 187 10.62 28.00 5.55
C TRP A 187 10.23 26.67 6.18
N ASP A 188 8.97 26.30 6.02
CA ASP A 188 8.48 24.94 6.28
C ASP A 188 8.17 24.32 4.91
N ILE A 189 8.95 23.30 4.53
CA ILE A 189 8.94 22.70 3.21
C ILE A 189 8.63 21.20 3.34
N PRO A 190 7.37 20.77 3.11
CA PRO A 190 7.00 19.36 3.10
C PRO A 190 7.62 18.62 1.90
N ILE A 191 8.27 17.49 2.18
CA ILE A 191 8.86 16.59 1.19
C ILE A 191 8.17 15.23 1.31
N GLU A 192 7.69 14.71 0.19
CA GLU A 192 7.04 13.40 0.11
C GLU A 192 8.10 12.32 -0.15
N ILE A 193 8.33 11.44 0.83
CA ILE A 193 9.36 10.40 0.81
C ILE A 193 8.65 9.08 1.04
N ASP A 194 8.60 8.26 -0.02
CA ASP A 194 8.03 6.90 0.01
C ASP A 194 6.58 6.81 0.56
N GLY A 195 5.79 7.87 0.39
CA GLY A 195 4.39 7.97 0.84
C GLY A 195 4.19 8.79 2.11
N GLU A 196 5.26 9.10 2.85
CA GLU A 196 5.23 9.93 4.05
C GLU A 196 5.65 11.37 3.76
N VAL A 197 5.11 12.33 4.53
CA VAL A 197 5.53 13.74 4.43
C VAL A 197 6.47 14.09 5.58
N VAL A 198 7.72 14.45 5.24
CA VAL A 198 8.71 14.98 6.19
C VAL A 198 8.88 16.48 5.95
N HIS A 199 8.67 17.29 6.98
CA HIS A 199 8.77 18.75 6.92
C HIS A 199 10.21 19.22 7.11
N VAL A 200 10.81 19.86 6.11
CA VAL A 200 12.13 20.52 6.26
C VAL A 200 11.93 21.96 6.73
N LEU A 201 12.25 22.19 8.01
CA LEU A 201 12.20 23.49 8.68
C LEU A 201 13.53 24.22 8.46
N ALA A 202 13.62 24.97 7.36
CA ALA A 202 14.84 25.58 6.88
C ALA A 202 15.00 27.03 7.32
N SER A 203 16.18 27.38 7.85
CA SER A 203 16.47 28.75 8.29
C SER A 203 17.96 29.11 8.22
N HIS A 204 18.22 30.42 8.29
CA HIS A 204 19.57 30.97 8.44
C HIS A 204 19.51 32.25 9.29
N PRO A 205 19.39 32.13 10.62
CA PRO A 205 19.36 33.25 11.56
C PRO A 205 20.54 34.22 11.41
N THR A 206 20.44 35.38 12.06
CA THR A 206 21.52 36.37 12.06
C THR A 206 22.70 35.87 12.90
N PRO A 207 23.96 36.11 12.50
CA PRO A 207 25.11 35.91 13.37
C PRO A 207 24.98 36.78 14.63
N PRO A 208 25.19 36.26 15.86
CA PRO A 208 24.97 36.98 17.12
C PRO A 208 26.09 37.99 17.46
N VAL A 209 26.70 38.59 16.44
CA VAL A 209 27.87 39.47 16.53
C VAL A 209 27.72 40.66 15.58
N PHE A 210 28.69 41.58 15.55
CA PHE A 210 28.73 42.78 14.68
C PHE A 210 27.85 43.96 15.12
N ASP A 211 27.60 44.11 16.41
CA ASP A 211 26.82 45.18 17.03
C ASP A 211 27.45 45.70 18.35
N GLY A 212 26.73 46.57 19.09
CA GLY A 212 27.21 47.23 20.30
C GLY A 212 26.66 46.65 21.61
N GLU A 213 26.70 47.45 22.69
CA GLU A 213 26.20 47.03 24.02
C GLU A 213 24.69 46.70 24.04
N GLU A 214 23.95 47.09 22.99
CA GLU A 214 22.53 46.79 22.80
C GLU A 214 22.23 45.31 22.48
N ASP A 215 23.22 44.56 21.95
CA ASP A 215 23.11 43.14 21.58
C ASP A 215 21.90 42.83 20.67
N ARG A 216 21.77 43.59 19.57
CA ARG A 216 20.66 43.45 18.62
C ARG A 216 20.66 42.08 17.96
N ASN A 217 21.82 41.65 17.49
CA ASN A 217 21.97 40.46 16.71
C ASN A 217 21.92 39.21 17.59
N GLY A 218 22.52 39.22 18.78
CA GLY A 218 22.39 38.09 19.71
C GLY A 218 20.93 37.87 20.12
N ARG A 219 20.21 38.95 20.45
CA ARG A 219 18.78 38.87 20.81
C ARG A 219 17.87 38.47 19.66
N ARG A 220 18.16 38.93 18.45
CA ARG A 220 17.41 38.54 17.25
C ARG A 220 17.66 37.07 16.90
N ASN A 221 18.92 36.62 16.96
CA ASN A 221 19.28 35.21 16.76
C ASN A 221 18.55 34.31 17.76
N HIS A 222 18.46 34.73 19.03
CA HIS A 222 17.69 34.04 20.06
C HIS A 222 16.23 33.82 19.65
N ASP A 223 15.55 34.88 19.22
CA ASP A 223 14.13 34.80 18.86
C ASP A 223 13.90 34.14 17.50
N GLU A 224 14.85 34.21 16.56
CA GLU A 224 14.82 33.43 15.32
C GLU A 224 14.92 31.92 15.62
N ILE A 225 15.76 31.49 16.56
CA ILE A 225 15.83 30.07 16.95
C ILE A 225 14.58 29.66 17.74
N ARG A 226 14.13 30.51 18.66
CA ARG A 226 12.90 30.28 19.44
C ARG A 226 11.67 30.12 18.53
N PHE A 227 11.63 30.81 17.40
CA PHE A 227 10.56 30.65 16.42
C PHE A 227 10.32 29.18 16.08
N TRP A 228 11.37 28.40 15.82
CA TRP A 228 11.21 26.96 15.55
C TRP A 228 10.80 26.17 16.78
N ALA A 229 11.33 26.49 17.96
CA ALA A 229 10.94 25.83 19.20
C ALA A 229 9.44 26.00 19.48
N ASP A 230 8.92 27.21 19.29
CA ASP A 230 7.49 27.51 19.44
C ASP A 230 6.68 26.88 18.28
N TYR A 231 7.21 26.84 17.05
CA TYR A 231 6.53 26.29 15.87
C TYR A 231 6.33 24.78 15.92
N ILE A 232 7.26 24.01 16.48
CA ILE A 232 7.15 22.54 16.58
C ILE A 232 6.42 22.08 17.85
N THR A 233 6.25 22.95 18.85
CA THR A 233 5.64 22.59 20.12
C THR A 233 4.14 22.86 20.08
N PRO A 234 3.28 21.82 20.21
CA PRO A 234 1.83 21.98 20.17
C PRO A 234 1.33 23.09 21.12
N GLY A 235 0.52 24.01 20.60
CA GLY A 235 -0.09 25.12 21.33
C GLY A 235 0.80 26.34 21.64
N GLU A 236 2.13 26.26 21.47
CA GLU A 236 3.03 27.40 21.71
C GLU A 236 3.14 28.32 20.48
N GLY A 237 2.96 27.77 19.28
CA GLY A 237 3.09 28.46 17.99
C GLY A 237 1.85 29.19 17.47
N ASP A 238 0.74 29.27 18.22
CA ASP A 238 -0.54 29.85 17.77
C ASP A 238 -0.47 31.30 17.24
N TYR A 239 0.55 32.04 17.68
CA TYR A 239 0.76 33.44 17.29
C TYR A 239 1.47 33.58 15.93
N ILE A 240 2.07 32.49 15.43
CA ILE A 240 2.87 32.48 14.20
C ILE A 240 1.92 32.55 13.00
N TYR A 241 2.20 33.47 12.09
CA TYR A 241 1.52 33.58 10.80
C TYR A 241 2.52 33.53 9.66
N ASP A 242 2.16 32.83 8.58
CA ASP A 242 2.95 32.78 7.35
C ASP A 242 2.72 34.04 6.48
N ASP A 243 3.46 34.11 5.38
CA ASP A 243 3.42 35.21 4.43
C ASP A 243 2.09 35.33 3.66
N GLU A 244 1.25 34.30 3.69
CA GLU A 244 -0.13 34.32 3.16
C GLU A 244 -1.16 34.76 4.22
N GLY A 245 -0.75 34.80 5.49
CA GLY A 245 -1.56 35.22 6.63
C GLY A 245 -2.28 34.06 7.33
N ASN A 246 -1.88 32.81 7.09
CA ASN A 246 -2.41 31.65 7.81
C ASN A 246 -1.68 31.50 9.15
N PHE A 247 -2.44 31.32 10.22
CA PHE A 247 -1.95 31.17 11.58
C PHE A 247 -1.82 29.69 11.97
N GLY A 248 -0.87 29.39 12.86
CA GLY A 248 -0.73 28.07 13.50
C GLY A 248 0.69 27.50 13.40
N SER A 249 0.97 26.54 14.29
CA SER A 249 2.19 25.75 14.41
C SER A 249 2.29 24.67 13.32
N LEU A 250 3.34 23.86 13.39
CA LEU A 250 3.34 22.52 12.80
C LEU A 250 2.27 21.68 13.51
N GLY A 251 1.56 20.81 12.79
CA GLY A 251 0.57 19.90 13.37
C GLY A 251 1.23 18.88 14.31
N GLU A 252 0.48 18.40 15.30
CA GLU A 252 0.95 17.33 16.19
C GLU A 252 1.23 16.04 15.40
N GLY A 253 2.23 15.27 15.82
CA GLY A 253 2.63 14.01 15.17
C GLY A 253 3.35 14.14 13.82
N LYS A 254 3.59 15.35 13.30
CA LYS A 254 4.26 15.52 11.99
C LYS A 254 5.78 15.37 12.10
N SER A 255 6.36 14.49 11.30
CA SER A 255 7.81 14.32 11.20
C SER A 255 8.48 15.55 10.59
N PHE A 256 9.62 15.97 11.14
CA PHE A 256 10.34 17.15 10.65
C PHE A 256 11.86 17.02 10.75
N ILE A 257 12.56 17.82 9.95
CA ILE A 257 14.00 18.06 10.03
C ILE A 257 14.23 19.57 10.14
N ILE A 258 14.79 20.05 11.25
CA ILE A 258 15.28 21.44 11.34
C ILE A 258 16.68 21.48 10.73
N ALA A 259 16.84 22.28 9.66
CA ALA A 259 18.09 22.36 8.91
C ALA A 259 18.56 23.82 8.73
N GLY A 260 19.86 24.04 8.89
CA GLY A 260 20.48 25.32 8.53
C GLY A 260 21.67 25.74 9.38
N ASP A 261 22.31 26.82 8.97
CA ASP A 261 23.26 27.59 9.76
C ASP A 261 22.50 28.45 10.79
N GLN A 262 22.36 27.92 12.00
CA GLN A 262 21.69 28.56 13.13
C GLN A 262 22.53 29.66 13.78
N ASN A 263 23.82 29.79 13.42
CA ASN A 263 24.73 30.79 13.97
C ASN A 263 24.87 30.78 15.51
N ALA A 264 24.49 29.70 16.17
CA ALA A 264 24.48 29.58 17.62
C ALA A 264 25.17 28.30 18.08
N ASP A 265 26.22 28.47 18.88
CA ASP A 265 26.96 27.39 19.52
C ASP A 265 26.47 27.22 20.98
N PRO A 266 26.32 25.97 21.47
CA PRO A 266 25.78 25.72 22.81
C PRO A 266 26.73 26.07 23.97
N PHE A 267 28.02 26.33 23.73
CA PHE A 267 29.03 26.52 24.78
C PHE A 267 29.98 27.70 24.57
N ASP A 268 30.43 27.93 23.34
CA ASP A 268 31.60 28.74 23.00
C ASP A 268 31.28 29.99 22.17
N GLY A 269 30.06 30.09 21.64
CA GLY A 269 29.60 31.21 20.84
C GLY A 269 29.05 32.39 21.66
N ASP A 270 28.79 33.50 20.96
CA ASP A 270 28.30 34.76 21.56
C ASP A 270 26.75 34.89 21.58
N SER A 271 26.01 33.80 21.31
CA SER A 271 24.53 33.83 21.31
C SER A 271 23.95 34.23 22.68
N THR A 272 22.92 35.08 22.67
CA THR A 272 22.22 35.47 23.90
C THR A 272 21.55 34.24 24.53
N ASP A 273 21.77 34.03 25.83
CA ASP A 273 21.17 32.96 26.64
C ASP A 273 21.35 31.52 26.10
N ASN A 274 22.37 31.26 25.26
CA ASN A 274 22.61 29.97 24.59
C ASN A 274 21.40 29.52 23.75
N ALA A 275 20.96 30.41 22.85
CA ALA A 275 19.73 30.28 22.07
C ALA A 275 19.45 28.89 21.50
N ILE A 276 20.47 28.19 21.01
CA ILE A 276 20.31 26.86 20.39
C ILE A 276 19.82 25.77 21.33
N LEU A 277 20.02 25.92 22.65
CA LEU A 277 19.49 24.97 23.64
C LEU A 277 17.96 24.92 23.64
N GLN A 278 17.27 25.94 23.11
CA GLN A 278 15.83 25.91 22.92
C GLN A 278 15.37 24.81 21.96
N LEU A 279 16.23 24.39 21.02
CA LEU A 279 15.97 23.26 20.12
C LEU A 279 16.63 21.98 20.64
N LEU A 280 17.88 22.04 21.13
CA LEU A 280 18.59 20.85 21.58
C LEU A 280 18.01 20.21 22.85
N ASP A 281 17.35 20.99 23.72
CA ASP A 281 16.68 20.48 24.92
C ASP A 281 15.16 20.26 24.69
N ASN A 282 14.63 20.51 23.48
CA ASN A 282 13.22 20.28 23.18
C ASN A 282 12.95 18.77 23.08
N PRO A 283 11.97 18.21 23.82
CA PRO A 283 11.71 16.77 23.82
C PRO A 283 11.30 16.21 22.45
N LEU A 284 10.73 17.03 21.57
CA LEU A 284 10.28 16.61 20.24
C LEU A 284 11.42 16.54 19.21
N VAL A 285 12.64 16.90 19.59
CA VAL A 285 13.81 16.90 18.71
C VAL A 285 14.73 15.73 19.10
N ASN A 286 14.99 14.83 18.16
CA ASN A 286 15.93 13.74 18.37
C ASN A 286 17.37 14.27 18.39
N THR A 287 18.01 14.16 19.56
CA THR A 287 19.41 14.56 19.81
C THR A 287 20.26 13.42 20.36
N GLU A 288 19.82 12.17 20.18
CA GLU A 288 20.51 10.98 20.69
C GLU A 288 21.93 10.82 20.13
N GLU A 289 22.11 11.21 18.87
CA GLU A 289 23.39 11.27 18.19
C GLU A 289 23.71 12.71 17.76
N THR A 290 24.96 13.13 17.95
CA THR A 290 25.44 14.45 17.54
C THR A 290 26.41 14.29 16.38
N PRO A 291 26.16 14.93 15.20
CA PRO A 291 27.11 14.90 14.09
C PRO A 291 28.52 15.29 14.53
N ASP A 292 29.51 14.46 14.20
CA ASP A 292 30.88 14.67 14.61
C ASP A 292 31.90 14.47 13.48
N SER A 293 33.16 14.86 13.75
CA SER A 293 34.27 14.59 12.85
C SER A 293 35.62 14.56 13.56
N GLU A 294 36.52 13.68 13.09
CA GLU A 294 37.94 13.73 13.49
C GLU A 294 38.63 15.00 12.96
N GLY A 295 38.14 15.60 11.87
CA GLY A 295 38.69 16.80 11.26
C GLY A 295 38.52 18.04 12.13
N GLY A 296 37.37 18.23 12.77
CA GLY A 296 37.16 19.34 13.72
C GLY A 296 38.14 19.30 14.89
N VAL A 297 38.34 18.11 15.48
CA VAL A 297 39.37 17.88 16.51
C VAL A 297 40.77 18.20 15.98
N ALA A 298 41.10 17.74 14.77
CA ALA A 298 42.42 17.98 14.18
C ALA A 298 42.67 19.47 13.87
N ALA A 299 41.64 20.17 13.38
CA ALA A 299 41.68 21.60 13.08
C ALA A 299 41.90 22.41 14.37
N SER A 300 41.06 22.20 15.38
CA SER A 300 41.18 22.85 16.70
C SER A 300 42.60 22.68 17.29
N ASN A 301 43.15 21.46 17.29
CA ASN A 301 44.52 21.19 17.78
C ASN A 301 45.63 21.84 16.93
N ARG A 302 45.44 21.98 15.62
CA ARG A 302 46.45 22.57 14.72
C ARG A 302 46.44 24.09 14.80
N GLN A 303 45.26 24.68 14.84
CA GLN A 303 45.02 26.11 14.89
C GLN A 303 45.40 26.70 16.26
N ASN A 304 45.11 25.98 17.35
CA ASN A 304 45.36 26.40 18.73
C ASN A 304 44.71 27.79 19.02
N GLU A 305 45.27 28.59 19.93
CA GLU A 305 44.84 29.96 20.24
C GLU A 305 43.49 30.05 20.96
N VAL A 306 42.45 30.62 20.36
CA VAL A 306 41.12 30.76 20.99
C VAL A 306 40.47 29.39 21.19
N ASN A 307 40.70 28.45 20.27
CA ASN A 307 40.22 27.07 20.33
C ASN A 307 40.73 26.31 21.58
N ASP A 308 41.91 26.65 22.13
CA ASP A 308 42.42 26.07 23.38
C ASP A 308 41.61 26.50 24.63
N THR A 309 40.75 27.50 24.48
CA THR A 309 39.92 28.07 25.55
C THR A 309 38.46 27.63 25.50
N HIS A 310 38.05 26.95 24.42
CA HIS A 310 36.70 26.43 24.22
C HIS A 310 36.38 25.29 25.19
N GLY A 311 35.14 25.25 25.65
CA GLY A 311 34.58 24.25 26.55
C GLY A 311 33.81 23.13 25.83
N GLY A 312 33.32 23.39 24.62
CA GLY A 312 32.66 22.42 23.74
C GLY A 312 33.60 21.32 23.26
N ASN A 313 33.01 20.22 22.76
CA ASN A 313 33.79 19.15 22.15
C ASN A 313 34.09 19.50 20.69
N PRO A 314 35.36 19.71 20.31
CA PRO A 314 35.72 20.16 18.95
C PRO A 314 35.42 19.13 17.85
N ALA A 315 35.01 17.91 18.21
CA ALA A 315 34.49 16.96 17.24
C ALA A 315 33.15 17.42 16.65
N PHE A 316 32.38 18.23 17.39
CA PHE A 316 31.05 18.71 16.99
C PHE A 316 31.11 20.06 16.26
N ASP A 317 32.29 20.65 16.10
CA ASP A 317 32.46 21.92 15.38
C ASP A 317 32.07 21.74 13.90
N THR A 318 31.30 22.68 13.37
CA THR A 318 30.81 22.66 11.98
C THR A 318 31.35 23.82 11.14
N ALA A 319 31.97 24.82 11.77
CA ALA A 319 32.55 25.97 11.09
C ALA A 319 33.90 26.41 11.69
N ASP A 320 34.70 27.12 10.88
CA ASP A 320 36.00 27.69 11.22
C ASP A 320 36.02 29.19 10.91
N PHE A 321 35.92 30.03 11.95
CA PHE A 321 35.85 31.49 11.83
C PHE A 321 37.20 32.20 12.11
N ASN A 322 38.32 31.57 11.73
CA ASN A 322 39.69 32.06 11.97
C ASN A 322 40.12 32.11 13.45
N ASP A 323 41.41 31.89 13.68
CA ASP A 323 41.99 31.49 14.97
C ASP A 323 42.09 32.64 16.02
N GLU A 324 41.72 33.88 15.68
CA GLU A 324 41.79 35.02 16.60
C GLU A 324 40.58 35.10 17.56
N THR A 325 39.35 35.16 17.04
CA THR A 325 38.05 35.12 17.74
C THR A 325 36.95 35.06 16.66
N PRO A 326 35.94 34.16 16.72
CA PRO A 326 35.64 33.21 17.79
C PRO A 326 36.32 31.84 17.66
N GLY A 327 36.97 31.49 16.54
CA GLY A 327 37.54 30.15 16.33
C GLY A 327 36.55 29.16 15.74
N ASN A 328 36.70 27.88 16.07
CA ASN A 328 35.84 26.80 15.58
C ASN A 328 34.61 26.65 16.47
N LEU A 329 33.44 26.51 15.86
CA LEU A 329 32.13 26.47 16.54
C LEU A 329 31.19 25.46 15.87
N ARG A 330 30.20 24.95 16.62
CA ARG A 330 29.03 24.23 16.12
C ARG A 330 27.90 25.22 15.84
N VAL A 331 27.68 25.54 14.57
CA VAL A 331 26.66 26.52 14.15
C VAL A 331 25.70 26.00 13.08
N ASP A 332 26.03 24.89 12.43
CA ASP A 332 25.20 24.24 11.41
C ASP A 332 24.52 23.00 12.00
N TYR A 333 23.23 22.84 11.75
CA TYR A 333 22.41 21.82 12.38
C TYR A 333 21.52 21.10 11.36
N VAL A 334 21.39 19.79 11.56
CA VAL A 334 20.36 18.92 11.00
C VAL A 334 19.78 18.18 12.20
N LEU A 335 18.54 18.50 12.57
CA LEU A 335 17.90 18.01 13.79
C LEU A 335 16.56 17.36 13.43
N PRO A 336 16.51 16.02 13.39
CA PRO A 336 15.25 15.29 13.17
C PRO A 336 14.29 15.40 14.35
N SER A 337 13.00 15.16 14.08
CA SER A 337 11.96 14.95 15.08
C SER A 337 12.17 13.63 15.84
N GLN A 338 11.54 13.50 17.00
CA GLN A 338 11.75 12.38 17.93
C GLN A 338 11.42 11.00 17.32
N ASP A 339 10.44 10.94 16.44
CA ASP A 339 9.95 9.75 15.73
C ASP A 339 10.92 9.24 14.64
N LEU A 340 11.88 10.07 14.19
CA LEU A 340 12.85 9.68 13.17
C LEU A 340 14.11 9.12 13.83
N GLU A 341 14.33 7.80 13.67
CA GLU A 341 15.54 7.11 14.17
C GLU A 341 16.79 7.61 13.42
N ILE A 342 17.82 8.02 14.17
CA ILE A 342 19.12 8.39 13.60
C ILE A 342 19.97 7.12 13.40
N THR A 343 20.30 6.80 12.15
CA THR A 343 21.10 5.62 11.79
C THR A 343 22.58 5.93 11.52
N ASP A 344 22.88 7.14 11.06
CA ASP A 344 24.24 7.69 10.90
C ASP A 344 24.19 9.22 11.00
N ALA A 345 25.29 9.84 11.42
CA ALA A 345 25.40 11.30 11.49
C ALA A 345 26.85 11.73 11.37
N GLY A 346 27.11 12.88 10.74
CA GLY A 346 28.49 13.32 10.58
C GLY A 346 28.68 14.74 10.06
N VAL A 347 29.89 15.25 10.27
CA VAL A 347 30.38 16.49 9.69
C VAL A 347 31.45 16.16 8.64
N PHE A 348 31.30 16.68 7.42
CA PHE A 348 32.34 16.55 6.39
C PHE A 348 33.51 17.49 6.69
N TRP A 349 34.30 17.13 7.70
CA TRP A 349 35.57 17.78 8.04
C TRP A 349 36.64 16.69 8.12
N THR A 350 37.56 16.72 7.17
CA THR A 350 38.61 15.69 7.08
C THR A 350 39.91 16.16 7.74
N THR A 351 40.74 15.21 8.18
CA THR A 351 42.05 15.50 8.78
C THR A 351 43.09 15.86 7.70
N GLU A 352 44.19 16.51 8.08
CA GLU A 352 45.25 16.91 7.11
C GLU A 352 45.94 15.75 6.38
N GLU A 353 45.83 14.53 6.91
CA GLU A 353 46.36 13.32 6.29
C GLU A 353 45.43 12.77 5.19
N ASP A 354 44.15 13.16 5.22
CA ASP A 354 43.16 12.76 4.23
C ASP A 354 43.38 13.49 2.90
N PRO A 355 43.41 12.78 1.75
CA PRO A 355 43.49 13.42 0.43
C PRO A 355 42.37 14.44 0.13
N LEU A 356 41.24 14.35 0.80
CA LEU A 356 40.09 15.24 0.70
C LEU A 356 40.23 16.50 1.55
N PHE A 357 41.25 16.62 2.39
CA PHE A 357 41.51 17.84 3.16
C PHE A 357 41.61 19.09 2.29
N ARG A 358 42.04 18.95 1.04
CA ARG A 358 42.06 20.04 0.05
C ARG A 358 40.69 20.69 -0.22
N LEU A 359 39.59 20.01 0.10
CA LEU A 359 38.21 20.48 -0.09
C LEU A 359 37.78 21.39 1.07
N VAL A 360 38.25 21.11 2.29
CA VAL A 360 37.86 21.86 3.51
C VAL A 360 38.95 22.83 3.95
N GLY A 361 40.22 22.42 3.96
CA GLY A 361 41.40 23.25 4.22
C GLY A 361 41.39 24.02 5.55
N ASP A 362 42.37 24.92 5.69
CA ASP A 362 42.39 25.96 6.72
C ASP A 362 42.30 27.33 6.03
N PHE A 363 41.92 28.36 6.80
CA PHE A 363 41.87 29.73 6.32
C PHE A 363 43.22 30.20 5.74
N ASN A 364 43.19 30.74 4.52
CA ASN A 364 44.35 31.36 3.89
C ASN A 364 44.04 32.78 3.39
N PRO A 365 44.54 33.84 4.08
CA PRO A 365 44.28 35.23 3.70
C PRO A 365 44.93 35.65 2.38
N ASP A 366 45.89 34.87 1.86
CA ASP A 366 46.53 35.09 0.56
C ASP A 366 45.84 34.29 -0.58
N SER A 367 44.72 33.61 -0.31
CA SER A 367 43.98 32.83 -1.30
C SER A 367 43.36 33.71 -2.40
N GLU A 368 43.27 33.16 -3.61
CA GLU A 368 42.51 33.76 -4.72
C GLU A 368 41.01 33.39 -4.67
N ILE A 369 40.63 32.46 -3.77
CA ILE A 369 39.24 32.06 -3.54
C ILE A 369 38.63 33.05 -2.52
N PRO A 370 37.40 33.56 -2.76
CA PRO A 370 36.68 34.37 -1.78
C PRO A 370 36.69 33.72 -0.38
N ASN A 371 36.76 34.53 0.68
CA ASN A 371 36.76 34.10 2.09
C ASN A 371 37.91 33.17 2.52
N GLY A 372 38.91 32.92 1.67
CA GLY A 372 40.17 32.29 2.10
C GLY A 372 40.15 30.77 2.23
N PHE A 373 38.98 30.14 2.27
CA PHE A 373 38.80 28.69 2.33
C PHE A 373 38.68 28.05 0.94
N PRO A 374 39.01 26.75 0.78
CA PRO A 374 38.85 26.06 -0.50
C PRO A 374 37.41 25.90 -0.98
N ALA A 375 36.47 25.57 -0.08
CA ALA A 375 35.03 25.46 -0.39
C ALA A 375 34.22 26.51 0.39
N SER A 376 34.19 26.38 1.71
CA SER A 376 33.48 27.25 2.64
C SER A 376 34.23 27.29 3.99
N ASP A 377 34.01 28.33 4.78
CA ASP A 377 34.36 28.39 6.21
C ASP A 377 33.50 27.44 7.05
N HIS A 378 32.32 27.05 6.56
CA HIS A 378 31.47 26.01 7.13
C HIS A 378 31.74 24.62 6.54
N ARG A 379 31.17 23.59 7.15
CA ARG A 379 31.26 22.18 6.72
C ARG A 379 29.86 21.63 6.46
N LEU A 380 29.76 20.68 5.55
CA LEU A 380 28.50 19.94 5.34
C LEU A 380 28.22 19.09 6.57
N VAL A 381 27.02 19.20 7.12
CA VAL A 381 26.51 18.39 8.23
C VAL A 381 25.39 17.51 7.70
N TYR A 382 25.37 16.24 8.06
CA TYR A 382 24.33 15.30 7.64
C TYR A 382 23.85 14.42 8.79
N VAL A 383 22.61 13.94 8.65
CA VAL A 383 21.98 12.90 9.46
C VAL A 383 21.24 11.96 8.52
N ASP A 384 21.39 10.66 8.75
CA ASP A 384 20.67 9.60 8.06
C ASP A 384 19.54 9.12 8.96
N THR A 385 18.31 9.12 8.46
CA THR A 385 17.12 8.69 9.21
C THR A 385 16.40 7.56 8.51
N ASN A 386 15.73 6.73 9.30
CA ASN A 386 14.70 5.83 8.77
C ASN A 386 13.40 6.61 8.67
N VAL A 387 12.88 6.77 7.45
CA VAL A 387 11.50 7.21 7.24
C VAL A 387 10.70 5.93 7.10
N THR A 388 10.07 5.50 8.20
CA THR A 388 9.25 4.29 8.19
C THR A 388 8.03 4.55 7.33
N GLN A 389 7.84 3.74 6.29
CA GLN A 389 6.63 3.78 5.49
C GLN A 389 5.45 3.42 6.39
N LYS A 390 4.39 4.24 6.45
CA LYS A 390 3.09 3.63 6.77
C LYS A 390 2.77 2.65 5.68
N ASP A 391 2.07 1.58 6.04
CA ASP A 391 1.63 0.63 5.05
C ASP A 391 0.60 1.31 4.16
N THR A 392 1.06 1.90 3.05
CA THR A 392 0.25 2.57 2.03
C THR A 392 0.01 1.65 0.84
N ASN A 393 0.61 0.47 0.83
CA ASN A 393 0.34 -0.53 -0.18
C ASN A 393 -0.97 -1.25 0.18
N ASN A 394 -1.63 -1.79 -0.84
CA ASN A 394 -2.88 -2.52 -0.67
C ASN A 394 -2.64 -4.02 -0.43
N ASN A 395 -1.45 -4.43 0.04
CA ASN A 395 -1.20 -5.85 0.30
C ASN A 395 -2.16 -6.37 1.37
N ARG A 396 -2.61 -7.60 1.20
CA ARG A 396 -3.44 -8.28 2.19
C ARG A 396 -2.58 -9.03 3.19
N PHE A 397 -3.02 -9.14 4.43
CA PHE A 397 -2.37 -10.01 5.42
C PHE A 397 -3.24 -11.19 5.82
N SER A 398 -2.64 -12.37 5.91
CA SER A 398 -3.27 -13.54 6.52
C SER A 398 -2.55 -13.93 7.79
N VAL A 399 -3.29 -14.15 8.87
CA VAL A 399 -2.76 -14.58 10.16
C VAL A 399 -2.45 -16.07 10.11
N THR A 400 -1.19 -16.41 10.31
CA THR A 400 -0.71 -17.80 10.24
C THR A 400 -0.52 -18.43 11.62
N ASN A 401 -0.26 -17.61 12.64
CA ASN A 401 -0.09 -18.07 14.03
C ASN A 401 -0.28 -16.95 15.05
N LEU A 402 -0.66 -17.34 16.28
CA LEU A 402 -0.80 -16.49 17.46
C LEU A 402 -0.15 -17.16 18.67
N ASP A 403 0.82 -16.49 19.29
CA ASP A 403 1.49 -16.99 20.50
C ASP A 403 1.11 -16.15 21.73
N PHE A 404 0.54 -16.77 22.76
CA PHE A 404 0.21 -16.08 24.02
C PHE A 404 1.48 -15.72 24.82
N LEU A 405 1.63 -14.43 25.15
CA LEU A 405 2.80 -13.86 25.82
C LEU A 405 2.63 -13.68 27.33
N GLY A 406 1.40 -13.45 27.82
CA GLY A 406 1.15 -13.30 29.25
C GLY A 406 -0.16 -12.61 29.60
N GLU A 407 -0.43 -12.49 30.91
CA GLU A 407 -1.60 -11.78 31.45
C GLU A 407 -1.24 -10.88 32.63
N VAL A 408 -1.90 -9.72 32.71
CA VAL A 408 -1.89 -8.83 33.89
C VAL A 408 -3.33 -8.56 34.31
N VAL A 409 -3.60 -8.57 35.61
CA VAL A 409 -4.96 -8.46 36.15
C VAL A 409 -5.06 -7.39 37.24
N PHE A 410 -6.06 -6.54 37.11
CA PHE A 410 -6.49 -5.59 38.13
C PHE A 410 -7.86 -5.98 38.71
N PRO A 411 -8.04 -6.02 40.03
CA PRO A 411 -9.32 -6.32 40.64
C PRO A 411 -10.29 -5.13 40.48
N THR A 412 -11.59 -5.41 40.39
CA THR A 412 -12.64 -4.38 40.52
C THR A 412 -12.44 -3.53 41.78
N GLY A 413 -12.67 -2.23 41.67
CA GLY A 413 -12.36 -1.25 42.70
C GLY A 413 -10.89 -0.79 42.75
N PHE A 414 -10.05 -1.21 41.79
CA PHE A 414 -8.75 -0.56 41.56
C PHE A 414 -8.98 0.89 41.12
N THR A 415 -8.23 1.83 41.69
CA THR A 415 -8.45 3.27 41.42
C THR A 415 -7.18 3.95 40.95
N PHE A 416 -7.31 4.79 39.94
CA PHE A 416 -6.28 5.68 39.44
C PHE A 416 -6.82 7.11 39.35
N ALA A 417 -6.04 8.10 39.80
CA ALA A 417 -6.43 9.52 39.78
C ALA A 417 -7.88 9.82 40.29
N ASP A 418 -8.28 9.20 41.41
CA ASP A 418 -9.62 9.31 42.02
C ASP A 418 -10.79 8.77 41.17
N THR A 419 -10.50 8.05 40.08
CA THR A 419 -11.46 7.28 39.28
C THR A 419 -11.28 5.78 39.50
N GLU A 420 -12.37 5.02 39.40
CA GLU A 420 -12.28 3.55 39.38
C GLU A 420 -11.90 3.09 37.96
N VAL A 421 -10.85 2.30 37.84
CA VAL A 421 -10.46 1.68 36.57
C VAL A 421 -11.32 0.44 36.38
N GLY A 422 -12.01 0.39 35.25
CA GLY A 422 -13.01 -0.61 34.90
C GLY A 422 -13.81 -0.10 33.71
N GLY A 423 -14.68 -0.92 33.14
CA GLY A 423 -15.42 -0.50 31.96
C GLY A 423 -14.58 -0.46 30.68
N ILE A 424 -13.41 -1.12 30.61
CA ILE A 424 -12.53 -0.92 29.44
C ILE A 424 -13.09 -1.68 28.25
N SER A 425 -13.70 -0.95 27.33
CA SER A 425 -14.37 -1.46 26.13
C SER A 425 -13.59 -1.20 24.83
N GLY A 426 -12.69 -0.21 24.80
CA GLY A 426 -11.85 0.07 23.63
C GLY A 426 -10.40 0.37 24.00
N LEU A 427 -9.47 0.05 23.08
CA LEU A 427 -8.03 0.27 23.21
C LEU A 427 -7.40 0.66 21.86
N THR A 428 -6.60 1.72 21.83
CA THR A 428 -5.78 2.08 20.66
C THR A 428 -4.34 2.39 21.07
N TYR A 429 -3.37 2.11 20.20
CA TYR A 429 -1.94 2.31 20.46
C TYR A 429 -1.40 3.51 19.66
N ASP A 430 -0.79 4.44 20.37
CA ASP A 430 0.00 5.52 19.82
C ASP A 430 1.47 5.08 19.81
N GLU A 431 1.92 4.55 18.67
CA GLU A 431 3.30 4.09 18.47
C GLU A 431 4.30 5.25 18.63
N ALA A 432 3.95 6.46 18.21
CA ALA A 432 4.85 7.62 18.25
C ALA A 432 5.17 8.05 19.69
N ASN A 433 4.22 7.90 20.61
CA ASN A 433 4.38 8.27 22.01
C ASN A 433 4.54 7.06 22.96
N ASP A 434 4.51 5.84 22.42
CA ASP A 434 4.53 4.57 23.15
C ASP A 434 3.50 4.53 24.31
N VAL A 435 2.25 4.84 23.97
CA VAL A 435 1.15 4.89 24.93
C VAL A 435 -0.12 4.32 24.34
N TYR A 436 -0.92 3.65 25.18
CA TYR A 436 -2.22 3.15 24.80
C TYR A 436 -3.31 4.04 25.39
N TYR A 437 -4.35 4.33 24.61
CA TYR A 437 -5.54 5.00 25.07
C TYR A 437 -6.66 3.98 25.29
N ALA A 438 -7.08 3.81 26.54
CA ALA A 438 -8.11 2.85 26.96
C ALA A 438 -9.38 3.60 27.39
N THR A 439 -10.46 3.49 26.61
CA THR A 439 -11.74 4.15 26.94
C THR A 439 -12.55 3.35 27.96
N SER A 440 -13.43 4.04 28.69
CA SER A 440 -14.33 3.44 29.68
C SER A 440 -15.79 3.61 29.29
N ASP A 441 -16.52 2.50 29.22
CA ASP A 441 -17.97 2.37 28.98
C ASP A 441 -18.87 2.98 30.07
N ASP A 442 -18.28 3.48 31.17
CA ASP A 442 -19.08 4.09 32.22
C ASP A 442 -19.82 5.30 31.65
N ARG A 443 -21.14 5.16 31.58
CA ARG A 443 -22.12 6.14 31.13
C ARG A 443 -22.22 7.38 32.01
N SER A 444 -21.10 7.88 32.53
CA SER A 444 -21.02 8.95 33.51
C SER A 444 -21.79 8.68 34.81
N THR A 445 -21.92 7.41 35.22
CA THR A 445 -22.72 7.00 36.38
C THR A 445 -21.90 6.77 37.64
N ILE A 446 -20.65 6.32 37.50
CA ILE A 446 -19.69 6.13 38.60
C ILE A 446 -18.71 7.31 38.64
N ASN A 447 -18.04 7.57 37.52
CA ASN A 447 -17.14 8.68 37.24
C ASN A 447 -17.56 9.35 35.92
N ASP A 448 -17.05 10.54 35.59
CA ASP A 448 -17.35 11.17 34.30
C ASP A 448 -16.81 10.30 33.14
N ALA A 449 -17.43 10.34 31.95
CA ALA A 449 -16.96 9.64 30.75
C ALA A 449 -15.51 10.02 30.44
N ARG A 450 -14.66 9.03 30.14
CA ARG A 450 -13.21 9.19 30.18
C ARG A 450 -12.48 8.10 29.40
N TYR A 451 -11.21 8.37 29.11
CA TYR A 451 -10.22 7.35 28.76
C TYR A 451 -8.98 7.49 29.65
N TYR A 452 -8.12 6.47 29.61
CA TYR A 452 -6.86 6.39 30.34
C TYR A 452 -5.68 6.28 29.39
N ASP A 453 -4.57 6.90 29.76
CA ASP A 453 -3.27 6.62 29.16
C ASP A 453 -2.67 5.44 29.93
N VAL A 454 -2.27 4.40 29.20
CA VAL A 454 -1.73 3.16 29.72
C VAL A 454 -0.40 2.88 29.03
N ALA A 455 0.66 2.67 29.81
CA ALA A 455 1.92 2.15 29.31
C ALA A 455 1.93 0.62 29.46
N ILE A 456 2.39 -0.10 28.43
CA ILE A 456 2.51 -1.57 28.42
C ILE A 456 3.91 -1.92 27.91
N ASP A 457 4.76 -2.46 28.78
CA ASP A 457 6.15 -2.85 28.46
C ASP A 457 6.23 -4.35 28.07
N LEU A 458 6.47 -4.65 26.80
CA LEU A 458 6.76 -5.97 26.24
C LEU A 458 8.22 -6.08 25.75
N SER A 459 9.11 -5.19 26.19
CA SER A 459 10.49 -5.11 25.70
C SER A 459 11.33 -6.36 25.99
N ASP A 460 10.87 -7.23 26.91
CA ASP A 460 11.47 -8.53 27.19
C ASP A 460 10.80 -9.72 26.47
N GLY A 461 9.76 -9.43 25.68
CA GLY A 461 8.96 -10.40 24.91
C GLY A 461 7.89 -11.11 25.71
N SER A 462 7.52 -10.62 26.89
CA SER A 462 6.44 -11.17 27.74
C SER A 462 5.60 -10.08 28.38
N LEU A 463 4.39 -10.45 28.85
CA LEU A 463 3.52 -9.58 29.64
C LEU A 463 3.39 -10.13 31.07
N ASP A 464 4.03 -9.46 32.03
CA ASP A 464 4.16 -9.86 33.44
C ASP A 464 3.70 -8.77 34.43
N ASP A 465 3.56 -9.16 35.71
CA ASP A 465 3.22 -8.25 36.81
C ASP A 465 4.22 -7.07 36.91
N GLY A 466 3.77 -5.87 36.51
CA GLY A 466 4.56 -4.64 36.56
C GLY A 466 4.63 -3.90 35.23
N ASP A 467 4.23 -4.56 34.15
CA ASP A 467 4.40 -4.05 32.79
C ASP A 467 3.27 -3.13 32.35
N VAL A 468 2.09 -3.22 33.00
CA VAL A 468 0.94 -2.34 32.73
C VAL A 468 0.86 -1.23 33.80
N GLU A 469 1.00 0.02 33.38
CA GLU A 469 0.90 1.20 34.26
C GLU A 469 -0.04 2.28 33.70
N PHE A 470 -1.02 2.70 34.50
CA PHE A 470 -1.88 3.85 34.20
C PHE A 470 -1.17 5.15 34.54
N SER A 471 -1.08 6.09 33.59
CA SER A 471 -0.28 7.32 33.71
C SER A 471 -1.10 8.61 33.69
N LYS A 472 -2.26 8.62 32.99
CA LYS A 472 -3.19 9.77 32.90
C LYS A 472 -4.64 9.29 32.82
N VAL A 473 -5.56 10.18 33.17
CA VAL A 473 -6.99 10.02 32.91
C VAL A 473 -7.50 11.32 32.31
N THR A 474 -8.24 11.22 31.22
CA THR A 474 -8.79 12.37 30.49
C THR A 474 -10.31 12.26 30.44
N THR A 475 -10.99 13.33 30.82
CA THR A 475 -12.46 13.39 30.79
C THR A 475 -12.96 13.81 29.42
N LEU A 476 -13.91 13.08 28.85
CA LEU A 476 -14.58 13.44 27.60
C LEU A 476 -15.55 14.60 27.82
N LEU A 477 -15.47 15.61 26.97
CA LEU A 477 -16.20 16.87 27.04
C LEU A 477 -17.08 17.06 25.82
N ASN A 478 -18.32 17.48 26.06
CA ASN A 478 -19.26 17.82 25.00
C ASN A 478 -18.90 19.15 24.30
N ALA A 479 -19.66 19.52 23.27
CA ALA A 479 -19.48 20.75 22.50
C ALA A 479 -19.60 22.06 23.30
N SER A 480 -20.03 22.00 24.58
CA SER A 480 -20.02 23.13 25.52
C SER A 480 -18.83 23.13 26.47
N SER A 481 -17.82 22.29 26.22
CA SER A 481 -16.62 22.09 27.06
C SER A 481 -16.98 21.72 28.50
N THR A 482 -17.94 20.81 28.65
CA THR A 482 -18.36 20.26 29.94
C THR A 482 -18.47 18.75 29.85
N ALA A 483 -18.23 18.05 30.95
CA ALA A 483 -18.42 16.61 31.03
C ALA A 483 -19.83 16.21 30.57
N PHE A 484 -19.92 15.05 29.93
CA PHE A 484 -21.21 14.45 29.57
C PHE A 484 -22.06 14.21 30.83
N THR A 485 -23.37 14.33 30.66
CA THR A 485 -24.28 14.07 31.78
C THR A 485 -24.46 12.57 31.99
N PRO A 486 -24.82 12.11 33.19
CA PRO A 486 -25.10 10.70 33.43
C PRO A 486 -26.11 10.13 32.41
N SER A 487 -25.74 9.02 31.78
CA SER A 487 -26.47 8.28 30.75
C SER A 487 -26.70 9.05 29.45
N SER A 488 -25.82 9.98 29.07
CA SER A 488 -25.89 10.69 27.77
C SER A 488 -24.80 10.31 26.76
N LEU A 489 -23.82 9.51 27.16
CA LEU A 489 -22.76 8.95 26.32
C LEU A 489 -22.46 7.56 26.85
N ASP A 490 -22.18 6.63 25.95
CA ASP A 490 -21.91 5.23 26.22
C ASP A 490 -20.70 4.80 25.38
N PRO A 491 -19.47 5.19 25.79
CA PRO A 491 -18.28 5.04 24.96
C PRO A 491 -17.85 3.58 24.82
N GLU A 492 -17.62 3.10 23.60
CA GLU A 492 -17.16 1.72 23.36
C GLU A 492 -15.79 1.66 22.68
N GLY A 493 -15.74 1.62 21.35
CA GLY A 493 -14.51 1.56 20.57
C GLY A 493 -13.76 2.90 20.55
N ILE A 494 -12.45 2.82 20.33
CA ILE A 494 -11.54 3.98 20.25
C ILE A 494 -10.48 3.74 19.17
N ALA A 495 -10.21 4.75 18.34
CA ALA A 495 -9.18 4.70 17.31
C ALA A 495 -8.43 6.04 17.22
N LEU A 496 -7.11 5.97 17.03
CA LEU A 496 -6.22 7.14 16.91
C LEU A 496 -6.03 7.52 15.43
N THR A 497 -6.08 8.83 15.13
CA THR A 497 -5.75 9.37 13.81
C THR A 497 -4.30 9.82 13.73
N ASP A 498 -3.81 9.96 12.50
CA ASP A 498 -2.48 10.48 12.17
C ASP A 498 -2.21 11.92 12.62
N GLU A 499 -3.26 12.67 12.93
CA GLU A 499 -3.17 14.03 13.49
C GLU A 499 -3.15 14.05 15.03
N GLY A 500 -3.17 12.88 15.68
CA GLY A 500 -3.23 12.77 17.13
C GLY A 500 -4.63 12.98 17.71
N ASN A 501 -5.70 12.79 16.93
CA ASN A 501 -7.07 12.84 17.43
C ASN A 501 -7.61 11.43 17.73
N LEU A 502 -8.61 11.35 18.60
CA LEU A 502 -9.28 10.10 18.96
C LEU A 502 -10.70 10.08 18.38
N TYR A 503 -11.00 9.10 17.54
CA TYR A 503 -12.38 8.71 17.31
C TYR A 503 -12.84 7.78 18.43
N ILE A 504 -14.05 8.01 18.94
CA ILE A 504 -14.71 7.17 19.94
C ILE A 504 -16.14 6.89 19.48
N SER A 505 -16.53 5.62 19.45
CA SER A 505 -17.89 5.19 19.17
C SER A 505 -18.73 5.22 20.44
N SER A 506 -20.04 5.37 20.28
CA SER A 506 -20.97 5.21 21.39
C SER A 506 -22.23 4.51 20.96
N GLU A 507 -22.64 3.54 21.76
CA GLU A 507 -23.85 2.74 21.59
C GLU A 507 -25.15 3.56 21.63
N GLY A 508 -25.15 4.66 22.38
CA GLY A 508 -26.36 5.44 22.65
C GLY A 508 -27.29 4.79 23.68
N ASP A 509 -28.59 5.00 23.55
CA ASP A 509 -29.60 4.44 24.47
C ASP A 509 -30.95 4.38 23.74
N ALA A 510 -31.20 3.26 23.06
CA ALA A 510 -32.42 3.05 22.30
C ALA A 510 -33.70 3.11 23.17
N ASN A 511 -33.61 2.79 24.47
CA ASN A 511 -34.74 2.89 25.39
C ASN A 511 -35.11 4.35 25.71
N ASN A 512 -34.14 5.27 25.63
CA ASN A 512 -34.33 6.70 25.86
C ASN A 512 -34.29 7.55 24.57
N LEU A 513 -34.19 6.91 23.39
CA LEU A 513 -34.06 7.55 22.08
C LEU A 513 -32.83 8.46 22.01
N ILE A 514 -31.70 7.93 22.49
CA ILE A 514 -30.39 8.52 22.28
C ILE A 514 -29.74 7.74 21.14
N ASP A 515 -29.38 8.46 20.09
CA ASP A 515 -28.80 7.90 18.87
C ASP A 515 -27.38 7.38 19.16
N PRO A 516 -26.92 6.32 18.47
CA PRO A 516 -25.51 5.97 18.46
C PRO A 516 -24.71 7.06 17.73
N LEU A 517 -23.42 7.17 18.00
CA LEU A 517 -22.54 8.17 17.38
C LEU A 517 -21.11 7.66 17.23
N VAL A 518 -20.36 8.28 16.32
CA VAL A 518 -18.90 8.20 16.24
C VAL A 518 -18.37 9.63 16.28
N ALA A 519 -17.64 9.97 17.33
CA ALA A 519 -17.18 11.34 17.60
C ALA A 519 -15.66 11.43 17.62
N GLU A 520 -15.15 12.53 17.08
CA GLU A 520 -13.73 12.90 17.06
C GLU A 520 -13.43 13.79 18.27
N PHE A 521 -12.37 13.50 19.01
CA PHE A 521 -11.90 14.21 20.20
C PHE A 521 -10.42 14.56 20.07
N ASP A 522 -9.98 15.68 20.64
CA ASP A 522 -8.55 15.90 20.90
C ASP A 522 -8.06 15.10 22.13
N LEU A 523 -6.74 15.06 22.35
CA LEU A 523 -6.12 14.39 23.51
C LEU A 523 -6.36 15.10 24.86
N ASP A 524 -7.06 16.24 24.87
CA ASP A 524 -7.59 16.88 26.08
C ASP A 524 -9.05 16.48 26.35
N GLY A 525 -9.64 15.65 25.49
CA GLY A 525 -11.00 15.12 25.60
C GLY A 525 -12.07 16.06 25.09
N GLN A 526 -11.74 17.13 24.39
CA GLN A 526 -12.71 18.04 23.79
C GLN A 526 -13.19 17.49 22.44
N ILE A 527 -14.51 17.34 22.29
CA ILE A 527 -15.09 16.93 21.01
C ILE A 527 -14.81 17.98 19.92
N LEU A 528 -14.36 17.50 18.76
CA LEU A 528 -14.03 18.24 17.55
C LEU A 528 -15.13 18.12 16.48
N GLY A 529 -15.73 16.93 16.36
CA GLY A 529 -16.74 16.63 15.34
C GLY A 529 -17.40 15.26 15.53
N GLU A 530 -18.32 14.93 14.63
CA GLU A 530 -19.04 13.65 14.60
C GLU A 530 -19.12 13.18 13.14
N LEU A 531 -18.98 11.86 12.92
CA LEU A 531 -19.25 11.23 11.63
C LEU A 531 -20.76 11.01 11.44
N PRO A 532 -21.28 11.04 10.20
CA PRO A 532 -22.70 10.81 9.95
C PRO A 532 -23.09 9.37 10.28
N VAL A 533 -24.24 9.20 10.94
CA VAL A 533 -24.85 7.89 11.19
C VAL A 533 -26.06 7.72 10.27
N PRO A 534 -26.14 6.65 9.45
CA PRO A 534 -27.27 6.44 8.56
C PRO A 534 -28.60 6.29 9.32
N ASP A 535 -29.70 6.81 8.76
CA ASP A 535 -31.03 6.83 9.39
C ASP A 535 -31.50 5.44 9.86
N LYS A 536 -31.07 4.37 9.19
CA LYS A 536 -31.44 2.97 9.50
C LYS A 536 -30.91 2.47 10.86
N PHE A 537 -29.88 3.13 11.41
CA PHE A 537 -29.32 2.82 12.73
C PHE A 537 -30.03 3.59 13.85
N LEU A 538 -30.82 4.63 13.55
CA LEU A 538 -31.41 5.49 14.56
C LEU A 538 -32.59 4.81 15.29
N PRO A 539 -32.60 4.78 16.63
CA PRO A 539 -33.63 4.05 17.38
C PRO A 539 -35.02 4.69 17.26
N THR A 540 -36.03 3.84 17.11
CA THR A 540 -37.44 4.26 17.03
C THR A 540 -38.21 3.97 18.31
N ALA A 541 -39.20 4.81 18.64
CA ALA A 541 -40.02 4.65 19.86
C ALA A 541 -40.83 3.34 19.87
N GLU A 542 -41.14 2.82 18.69
CA GLU A 542 -41.83 1.55 18.50
C GLU A 542 -40.90 0.32 18.58
N GLN A 543 -39.58 0.51 18.58
CA GLN A 543 -38.58 -0.57 18.55
C GLN A 543 -38.81 -1.52 17.37
N THR A 544 -38.97 -0.94 16.17
CA THR A 544 -39.16 -1.68 14.91
C THR A 544 -38.09 -1.37 13.87
N SER A 545 -37.21 -0.40 14.17
CA SER A 545 -36.07 -0.03 13.35
C SER A 545 -35.03 0.70 14.22
N GLY A 546 -33.77 0.60 13.80
CA GLY A 546 -32.61 1.14 14.49
C GLY A 546 -31.90 0.11 15.34
N ILE A 547 -30.88 0.57 16.05
CA ILE A 547 -30.12 -0.24 17.02
C ILE A 547 -31.03 -0.88 18.07
N GLN A 548 -30.60 -2.04 18.54
CA GLN A 548 -31.13 -2.61 19.77
C GLN A 548 -30.38 -2.03 20.97
N ASN A 549 -31.05 -1.87 22.12
CA ASN A 549 -30.41 -1.26 23.28
C ASN A 549 -29.26 -2.14 23.81
N ASN A 550 -28.10 -1.51 24.01
CA ASN A 550 -26.86 -2.14 24.49
C ASN A 550 -26.37 -3.25 23.52
N GLN A 551 -26.47 -2.97 22.22
CA GLN A 551 -26.14 -3.84 21.09
C GLN A 551 -25.77 -3.03 19.82
N ALA A 552 -25.26 -1.81 20.00
CA ALA A 552 -25.05 -0.81 18.95
C ALA A 552 -23.57 -0.72 18.59
N PHE A 553 -23.04 0.45 18.23
CA PHE A 553 -21.64 0.59 17.81
C PHE A 553 -20.66 0.25 18.94
N GLU A 554 -20.13 -0.97 18.89
CA GLU A 554 -19.13 -1.50 19.83
C GLU A 554 -17.72 -1.24 19.29
N SER A 555 -17.46 -1.72 18.08
CA SER A 555 -16.12 -1.72 17.50
C SER A 555 -15.73 -0.40 16.85
N LEU A 556 -14.43 -0.12 16.82
CA LEU A 556 -13.88 1.03 16.09
C LEU A 556 -12.42 0.82 15.70
N THR A 557 -12.11 0.86 14.41
CA THR A 557 -10.73 0.76 13.91
C THR A 557 -10.49 1.70 12.75
N ILE A 558 -9.23 2.11 12.56
CA ILE A 558 -8.74 2.85 11.39
C ILE A 558 -7.76 1.95 10.62
N THR A 559 -7.74 2.06 9.29
CA THR A 559 -6.79 1.32 8.44
C THR A 559 -5.35 1.81 8.67
N PRO A 560 -4.33 0.95 8.46
CA PRO A 560 -2.92 1.34 8.62
C PRO A 560 -2.49 2.61 7.87
N ASP A 561 -3.10 2.91 6.72
CA ASP A 561 -2.84 4.12 5.94
C ASP A 561 -3.55 5.39 6.46
N GLY A 562 -4.35 5.27 7.52
CA GLY A 562 -5.07 6.37 8.16
C GLY A 562 -6.28 6.90 7.38
N LYS A 563 -6.67 6.28 6.25
CA LYS A 563 -7.69 6.85 5.36
C LYS A 563 -9.11 6.38 5.62
N GLN A 564 -9.28 5.18 6.16
CA GLN A 564 -10.60 4.59 6.35
C GLN A 564 -10.85 4.25 7.80
N LEU A 565 -12.10 4.41 8.24
CA LEU A 565 -12.57 4.03 9.56
C LEU A 565 -13.71 3.03 9.44
N PHE A 566 -13.68 2.00 10.28
CA PHE A 566 -14.73 0.99 10.38
C PHE A 566 -15.32 0.96 11.79
N THR A 567 -16.64 0.80 11.86
CA THR A 567 -17.37 0.54 13.11
C THR A 567 -18.46 -0.49 12.85
N ALA A 568 -18.88 -1.26 13.84
CA ALA A 568 -19.91 -2.27 13.67
C ALA A 568 -20.85 -2.37 14.87
N THR A 569 -22.07 -2.85 14.62
CA THR A 569 -23.02 -3.13 15.70
C THR A 569 -22.67 -4.40 16.48
N GLU A 570 -23.04 -4.51 17.75
CA GLU A 570 -22.83 -5.77 18.51
C GLU A 570 -23.66 -6.94 17.95
N ASN A 571 -24.92 -6.62 17.60
CA ASN A 571 -25.94 -7.55 17.12
C ASN A 571 -26.83 -6.86 16.07
N ALA A 572 -27.88 -7.55 15.62
CA ALA A 572 -28.80 -7.09 14.59
C ALA A 572 -29.52 -5.79 14.94
N LEU A 573 -29.74 -4.95 13.94
CA LEU A 573 -30.76 -3.92 14.02
C LEU A 573 -32.15 -4.56 14.11
N PHE A 574 -33.14 -3.84 14.65
CA PHE A 574 -34.50 -4.37 14.80
C PHE A 574 -35.15 -4.82 13.49
N GLN A 575 -34.77 -4.22 12.36
CA GLN A 575 -35.28 -4.55 11.03
C GLN A 575 -34.46 -5.61 10.30
N ASP A 576 -33.35 -6.08 10.86
CA ASP A 576 -32.48 -7.05 10.22
C ASP A 576 -32.63 -8.47 10.81
N GLY A 577 -32.97 -8.58 12.10
CA GLY A 577 -33.14 -9.89 12.70
C GLY A 577 -33.27 -9.89 14.22
N GLU A 578 -33.16 -11.10 14.77
CA GLU A 578 -33.07 -11.34 16.21
C GLU A 578 -31.60 -11.31 16.64
N ARG A 579 -31.37 -11.09 17.94
CA ARG A 579 -30.04 -11.24 18.55
C ARG A 579 -29.58 -12.69 18.53
N SER A 580 -28.29 -12.89 18.77
CA SER A 580 -27.69 -14.21 18.91
C SER A 580 -28.42 -15.07 19.93
N SER A 581 -28.55 -16.35 19.59
CA SER A 581 -29.23 -17.35 20.40
C SER A 581 -28.38 -18.62 20.48
N ILE A 582 -28.84 -19.61 21.26
CA ILE A 582 -28.18 -20.92 21.29
C ILE A 582 -28.38 -21.74 20.00
N GLU A 583 -29.30 -21.31 19.12
CA GLU A 583 -29.64 -22.00 17.87
C GLU A 583 -29.08 -21.30 16.63
N SER A 584 -28.80 -19.99 16.72
CA SER A 584 -28.42 -19.13 15.59
C SER A 584 -27.54 -17.98 16.07
N GLY A 585 -26.68 -17.48 15.18
CA GLY A 585 -26.04 -16.18 15.33
C GLY A 585 -27.00 -15.02 15.11
N SER A 586 -26.41 -13.85 14.90
CA SER A 586 -27.07 -12.59 14.56
C SER A 586 -26.37 -11.88 13.41
N PRO A 587 -27.13 -11.30 12.45
CA PRO A 587 -26.59 -10.40 11.44
C PRO A 587 -26.13 -9.11 12.09
N VAL A 588 -24.93 -8.65 11.78
CA VAL A 588 -24.30 -7.42 12.27
C VAL A 588 -23.92 -6.56 11.08
N ARG A 589 -24.07 -5.24 11.17
CA ARG A 589 -23.63 -4.32 10.10
C ARG A 589 -22.31 -3.66 10.47
N ILE A 590 -21.32 -3.82 9.61
CA ILE A 590 -20.06 -3.08 9.60
C ILE A 590 -20.25 -1.86 8.68
N ILE A 591 -19.92 -0.66 9.14
CA ILE A 591 -19.95 0.58 8.36
C ILE A 591 -18.53 1.02 8.08
N GLN A 592 -18.27 1.43 6.83
CA GLN A 592 -17.00 1.97 6.36
C GLN A 592 -17.13 3.46 6.05
N TYR A 593 -16.18 4.24 6.56
CA TYR A 593 -16.07 5.68 6.35
C TYR A 593 -14.77 6.02 5.62
N ASP A 594 -14.84 6.96 4.71
CA ASP A 594 -13.68 7.68 4.18
C ASP A 594 -13.39 8.88 5.09
N LEU A 595 -12.20 8.95 5.70
CA LEU A 595 -11.87 9.98 6.68
C LEU A 595 -11.54 11.35 6.06
N GLU A 596 -11.15 11.38 4.78
CA GLU A 596 -10.90 12.65 4.07
C GLU A 596 -12.21 13.40 3.81
N THR A 597 -13.21 12.70 3.27
CA THR A 597 -14.53 13.22 2.92
C THR A 597 -15.51 13.19 4.10
N LYS A 598 -15.25 12.34 5.10
CA LYS A 598 -16.13 12.03 6.24
C LYS A 598 -17.49 11.46 5.80
N GLU A 599 -17.54 10.78 4.67
CA GLU A 599 -18.74 10.13 4.12
C GLU A 599 -18.72 8.61 4.35
N VAL A 600 -19.91 8.01 4.45
CA VAL A 600 -20.06 6.53 4.45
C VAL A 600 -19.86 6.05 3.03
N ILE A 601 -18.95 5.10 2.84
CA ILE A 601 -18.59 4.55 1.52
C ILE A 601 -18.91 3.07 1.36
N GLY A 602 -19.25 2.35 2.44
CA GLY A 602 -19.64 0.95 2.40
C GLY A 602 -20.36 0.48 3.67
N GLU A 603 -21.16 -0.58 3.55
CA GLU A 603 -21.85 -1.23 4.66
C GLU A 603 -21.92 -2.74 4.43
N PHE A 604 -21.33 -3.56 5.29
CA PHE A 604 -21.17 -5.00 5.07
C PHE A 604 -21.85 -5.83 6.15
N LEU A 605 -22.27 -7.04 5.80
CA LEU A 605 -22.89 -7.98 6.73
C LEU A 605 -21.84 -8.89 7.37
N TYR A 606 -21.83 -8.94 8.70
CA TYR A 606 -21.08 -9.90 9.50
C TYR A 606 -22.05 -10.80 10.25
N GLU A 607 -21.84 -12.12 10.21
CA GLU A 607 -22.66 -13.05 10.98
C GLU A 607 -21.92 -13.51 12.24
N THR A 608 -22.44 -13.16 13.42
CA THR A 608 -21.90 -13.64 14.70
C THR A 608 -22.15 -15.14 14.88
N ASP A 609 -21.36 -15.83 15.70
CA ASP A 609 -21.66 -17.23 16.03
C ASP A 609 -22.87 -17.35 16.98
N ALA A 610 -23.50 -18.53 16.97
CA ALA A 610 -24.45 -18.89 18.01
C ALA A 610 -23.79 -18.96 19.40
N ILE A 611 -24.59 -18.74 20.44
CA ILE A 611 -24.18 -18.88 21.83
C ILE A 611 -23.72 -20.34 22.07
N PRO A 612 -22.46 -20.57 22.48
CA PRO A 612 -21.85 -21.91 22.49
C PRO A 612 -22.47 -22.85 23.51
N VAL A 613 -22.89 -22.31 24.66
CA VAL A 613 -23.35 -23.08 25.80
C VAL A 613 -24.63 -22.45 26.33
N PRO A 614 -25.71 -23.22 26.54
CA PRO A 614 -26.92 -22.68 27.12
C PRO A 614 -26.75 -22.35 28.62
N PRO A 615 -27.53 -21.40 29.16
CA PRO A 615 -27.48 -21.04 30.58
C PRO A 615 -27.89 -22.22 31.49
N GLU A 616 -27.38 -22.23 32.73
CA GLU A 616 -27.70 -23.30 33.69
C GLU A 616 -29.19 -23.36 34.04
N SER A 617 -29.91 -22.23 33.87
CA SER A 617 -31.34 -22.13 34.06
C SER A 617 -32.05 -21.80 32.74
N GLU A 618 -33.23 -22.37 32.53
CA GLU A 618 -34.02 -22.20 31.29
C GLU A 618 -34.42 -20.74 31.01
N ASP A 619 -34.49 -19.91 32.05
CA ASP A 619 -34.78 -18.46 31.95
C ASP A 619 -33.52 -17.60 32.19
N GLY A 620 -32.31 -18.20 32.15
CA GLY A 620 -31.05 -17.51 32.43
C GLY A 620 -30.63 -16.62 31.26
N PHE A 621 -29.89 -15.55 31.58
CA PHE A 621 -29.34 -14.65 30.56
C PHE A 621 -28.18 -15.30 29.80
N ALA A 622 -28.15 -15.13 28.49
CA ALA A 622 -27.02 -15.49 27.64
C ALA A 622 -27.00 -14.58 26.41
N ASP A 623 -25.81 -14.25 25.93
CA ASP A 623 -25.59 -13.38 24.78
C ASP A 623 -24.32 -13.76 24.01
N ASN A 624 -24.22 -13.33 22.76
CA ASN A 624 -23.00 -13.33 21.95
C ASN A 624 -23.04 -12.16 20.97
N GLY A 625 -21.92 -11.45 20.82
CA GLY A 625 -21.84 -10.25 20.00
C GLY A 625 -20.45 -10.00 19.43
N LEU A 626 -20.39 -9.24 18.35
CA LEU A 626 -19.14 -8.66 17.83
C LEU A 626 -18.79 -7.45 18.68
N VAL A 627 -17.69 -7.52 19.43
CA VAL A 627 -17.33 -6.48 20.41
C VAL A 627 -16.17 -5.59 19.94
N GLU A 628 -15.29 -6.09 19.07
CA GLU A 628 -14.23 -5.25 18.52
C GLU A 628 -13.73 -5.73 17.15
N LEU A 629 -13.21 -4.79 16.35
CA LEU A 629 -12.50 -4.98 15.10
C LEU A 629 -11.12 -4.32 15.20
N LEU A 630 -10.11 -4.94 14.61
CA LEU A 630 -8.79 -4.35 14.41
C LEU A 630 -8.39 -4.56 12.95
N ALA A 631 -8.31 -3.48 12.17
CA ALA A 631 -7.85 -3.53 10.79
C ALA A 631 -6.37 -3.92 10.76
N ILE A 632 -6.03 -4.93 9.95
CA ILE A 632 -4.63 -5.39 9.79
C ILE A 632 -4.06 -5.07 8.41
N ASP A 633 -4.89 -4.64 7.46
CA ASP A 633 -4.50 -4.03 6.18
C ASP A 633 -5.47 -2.90 5.77
N ASN A 634 -5.22 -2.31 4.60
CA ASN A 634 -6.01 -1.24 4.00
C ASN A 634 -7.17 -1.71 3.12
N THR A 635 -7.33 -3.03 2.95
CA THR A 635 -8.25 -3.61 1.96
C THR A 635 -9.45 -4.32 2.56
N GLY A 636 -9.60 -4.29 3.88
CA GLY A 636 -10.75 -4.87 4.57
C GLY A 636 -10.49 -6.23 5.21
N THR A 637 -9.25 -6.51 5.64
CA THR A 637 -8.98 -7.63 6.56
C THR A 637 -8.84 -7.16 8.00
N PHE A 638 -9.52 -7.86 8.91
CA PHE A 638 -9.63 -7.52 10.32
C PHE A 638 -9.32 -8.71 11.22
N LEU A 639 -8.88 -8.41 12.44
CA LEU A 639 -9.12 -9.28 13.58
C LEU A 639 -10.45 -8.88 14.23
N ALA A 640 -11.35 -9.84 14.44
CA ALA A 640 -12.64 -9.60 15.07
C ALA A 640 -12.76 -10.37 16.39
N LEU A 641 -13.16 -9.68 17.45
CA LEU A 641 -13.41 -10.27 18.76
C LEU A 641 -14.90 -10.52 18.93
N GLU A 642 -15.29 -11.78 19.12
CA GLU A 642 -16.63 -12.12 19.59
C GLU A 642 -16.59 -12.50 21.07
N ARG A 643 -17.54 -11.95 21.82
CA ARG A 643 -17.70 -12.20 23.25
C ARG A 643 -19.08 -12.78 23.52
N SER A 644 -19.10 -13.96 24.12
CA SER A 644 -20.30 -14.57 24.68
C SER A 644 -20.27 -14.59 26.20
N PHE A 645 -21.39 -14.26 26.84
CA PHE A 645 -21.61 -14.50 28.27
C PHE A 645 -22.80 -15.42 28.46
N THR A 646 -22.71 -16.37 29.39
CA THR A 646 -23.81 -17.27 29.74
C THR A 646 -23.95 -17.42 31.26
N GLU A 647 -25.15 -17.17 31.80
CA GLU A 647 -25.44 -17.27 33.23
C GLU A 647 -25.17 -18.69 33.76
N GLY A 648 -24.27 -18.77 34.75
CA GLY A 648 -23.83 -20.01 35.37
C GLY A 648 -22.69 -20.72 34.66
N VAL A 649 -22.28 -20.24 33.48
CA VAL A 649 -21.13 -20.76 32.71
C VAL A 649 -19.96 -19.78 32.74
N GLY A 650 -20.20 -18.50 32.41
CA GLY A 650 -19.18 -17.45 32.33
C GLY A 650 -18.97 -16.95 30.89
N ASN A 651 -17.83 -16.29 30.67
CA ASN A 651 -17.44 -15.73 29.36
C ASN A 651 -16.80 -16.79 28.44
N ASN A 652 -17.01 -16.68 27.14
CA ASN A 652 -16.27 -17.33 26.07
C ASN A 652 -15.89 -16.27 25.04
N ILE A 653 -14.60 -16.13 24.78
CA ILE A 653 -14.04 -15.14 23.86
C ILE A 653 -13.45 -15.90 22.68
N ARG A 654 -13.73 -15.44 21.47
CA ARG A 654 -13.19 -15.99 20.22
C ARG A 654 -12.62 -14.86 19.37
N LEU A 655 -11.44 -15.10 18.83
CA LEU A 655 -10.78 -14.21 17.90
C LEU A 655 -10.83 -14.82 16.51
N TYR A 656 -11.32 -14.05 15.55
CA TYR A 656 -11.43 -14.42 14.15
C TYR A 656 -10.53 -13.53 13.30
N GLN A 657 -10.05 -14.07 12.18
CA GLN A 657 -9.72 -13.24 11.02
C GLN A 657 -11.01 -13.03 10.22
N VAL A 658 -11.26 -11.81 9.77
CA VAL A 658 -12.42 -11.45 8.96
C VAL A 658 -11.95 -10.77 7.68
N ASN A 659 -12.55 -11.12 6.55
CA ASN A 659 -12.27 -10.55 5.25
C ASN A 659 -13.57 -9.96 4.69
N LEU A 660 -13.52 -8.69 4.27
CA LEU A 660 -14.63 -8.04 3.55
C LEU A 660 -14.54 -8.21 2.03
N GLN A 661 -13.44 -8.75 1.51
CA GLN A 661 -13.32 -8.96 0.07
C GLN A 661 -14.35 -10.01 -0.39
N GLY A 662 -15.17 -9.65 -1.36
CA GLY A 662 -16.32 -10.41 -1.84
C GLY A 662 -17.62 -10.05 -1.13
N ALA A 663 -17.60 -9.33 0.00
CA ALA A 663 -18.82 -9.06 0.76
C ALA A 663 -19.69 -8.02 0.04
N THR A 664 -20.98 -8.32 -0.10
CA THR A 664 -21.93 -7.43 -0.78
C THR A 664 -22.11 -6.11 -0.02
N ASP A 665 -21.97 -4.96 -0.70
CA ASP A 665 -22.30 -3.64 -0.12
C ASP A 665 -23.81 -3.45 0.08
N LEU A 666 -24.22 -3.44 1.33
CA LEU A 666 -25.60 -3.28 1.79
C LEU A 666 -25.97 -1.83 2.11
N SER A 667 -25.16 -0.84 1.73
CA SER A 667 -25.43 0.58 2.00
C SER A 667 -26.83 1.00 1.53
N SER A 668 -27.28 0.46 0.39
CA SER A 668 -28.59 0.72 -0.20
C SER A 668 -29.75 -0.11 0.38
N VAL A 669 -29.47 -1.09 1.25
CA VAL A 669 -30.44 -2.04 1.82
C VAL A 669 -30.85 -1.58 3.22
N ASP A 670 -32.11 -1.15 3.37
CA ASP A 670 -32.63 -0.61 4.64
C ASP A 670 -32.98 -1.69 5.69
N SER A 671 -33.27 -2.92 5.26
CA SER A 671 -33.85 -4.00 6.07
C SER A 671 -33.53 -5.36 5.47
N LEU A 672 -33.04 -6.30 6.27
CA LEU A 672 -32.86 -7.72 5.90
C LEU A 672 -34.10 -8.59 6.15
N LEU A 673 -35.20 -8.00 6.66
CA LEU A 673 -36.48 -8.67 6.80
C LEU A 673 -37.51 -8.19 5.75
N ASP A 674 -38.16 -9.13 5.06
CA ASP A 674 -39.38 -8.88 4.26
C ASP A 674 -40.55 -9.77 4.72
N GLU A 675 -41.70 -9.15 5.00
CA GLU A 675 -42.89 -9.78 5.61
C GLU A 675 -42.61 -10.67 6.85
N GLY A 676 -41.46 -10.49 7.52
CA GLY A 676 -41.00 -11.26 8.68
C GLY A 676 -40.20 -12.51 8.35
N GLU A 677 -39.78 -12.69 7.10
CA GLU A 677 -38.80 -13.67 6.65
C GLU A 677 -37.46 -12.97 6.36
N THR A 678 -36.35 -13.61 6.70
CA THR A 678 -35.00 -13.10 6.42
C THR A 678 -34.72 -13.22 4.92
N ILE A 679 -34.18 -12.16 4.35
CA ILE A 679 -33.67 -12.12 2.98
C ILE A 679 -32.22 -12.63 3.01
N ASP A 680 -31.89 -13.53 2.08
CA ASP A 680 -30.52 -14.04 1.95
C ASP A 680 -29.62 -12.98 1.30
N VAL A 681 -28.36 -12.96 1.70
CA VAL A 681 -27.32 -12.12 1.10
C VAL A 681 -26.26 -13.06 0.57
N ASP A 682 -25.97 -12.97 -0.72
CA ASP A 682 -25.13 -13.90 -1.48
C ASP A 682 -23.74 -14.05 -0.84
N ALA A 683 -23.10 -12.91 -0.58
CA ALA A 683 -21.79 -12.87 0.04
C ALA A 683 -21.76 -11.95 1.26
N VAL A 684 -21.48 -12.55 2.41
CA VAL A 684 -21.25 -11.87 3.70
C VAL A 684 -19.77 -11.88 4.05
N ALA A 685 -19.36 -11.08 5.04
CA ALA A 685 -17.99 -11.06 5.53
C ALA A 685 -17.52 -12.48 5.89
N GLN A 686 -16.44 -12.95 5.26
CA GLN A 686 -15.88 -14.25 5.54
C GLN A 686 -15.11 -14.21 6.86
N LYS A 687 -15.21 -15.27 7.66
CA LYS A 687 -14.48 -15.35 8.94
C LYS A 687 -13.86 -16.73 9.18
N GLU A 688 -12.64 -16.72 9.73
CA GLU A 688 -11.89 -17.90 10.15
C GLU A 688 -11.54 -17.80 11.64
N LEU A 689 -11.91 -18.82 12.43
CA LEU A 689 -11.58 -18.85 13.86
C LEU A 689 -10.08 -19.05 14.05
N LEU A 690 -9.39 -18.06 14.61
CA LEU A 690 -7.98 -18.13 14.94
C LEU A 690 -7.75 -18.72 16.32
N LEU A 691 -8.53 -18.30 17.32
CA LEU A 691 -8.33 -18.71 18.71
C LEU A 691 -9.64 -18.67 19.53
N ASP A 692 -9.98 -19.80 20.17
CA ASP A 692 -10.89 -19.81 21.32
C ASP A 692 -10.07 -19.62 22.60
N PHE A 693 -10.33 -18.54 23.34
CA PHE A 693 -9.53 -18.17 24.51
C PHE A 693 -9.65 -19.18 25.65
N ASN A 694 -10.66 -20.06 25.65
CA ASN A 694 -10.74 -21.16 26.61
C ASN A 694 -9.56 -22.13 26.50
N ASP A 695 -8.87 -22.18 25.35
CA ASP A 695 -7.72 -23.04 25.13
C ASP A 695 -6.42 -22.50 25.76
N LEU A 696 -6.40 -21.23 26.20
CA LEU A 696 -5.25 -20.60 26.87
C LEU A 696 -4.99 -21.15 28.28
N GLY A 697 -5.99 -21.79 28.90
CA GLY A 697 -5.88 -22.33 30.25
C GLY A 697 -5.85 -21.28 31.37
N ILE A 698 -6.21 -20.04 31.07
CA ILE A 698 -6.43 -18.95 32.02
C ILE A 698 -7.94 -18.76 32.28
N THR A 699 -8.30 -17.97 33.31
CA THR A 699 -9.70 -17.61 33.54
C THR A 699 -10.01 -16.36 32.73
N GLN A 700 -10.94 -16.48 31.78
CA GLN A 700 -11.38 -15.37 30.93
C GLN A 700 -12.34 -14.45 31.68
N ASP A 701 -12.31 -13.17 31.33
CA ASP A 701 -13.32 -12.17 31.69
C ASP A 701 -13.92 -11.51 30.44
N ASN A 702 -14.68 -10.44 30.59
CA ASN A 702 -15.41 -9.75 29.53
C ASN A 702 -14.47 -9.01 28.56
N SER A 703 -13.70 -9.75 27.75
CA SER A 703 -12.75 -9.15 26.79
C SER A 703 -13.52 -8.46 25.67
N GLU A 704 -13.32 -7.15 25.55
CA GLU A 704 -14.07 -6.26 24.65
C GLU A 704 -13.16 -5.35 23.83
N ALA A 705 -11.90 -5.14 24.24
CA ALA A 705 -10.96 -4.29 23.49
C ALA A 705 -9.81 -5.10 22.90
N ILE A 706 -9.38 -4.76 21.67
CA ILE A 706 -8.14 -5.25 21.05
C ILE A 706 -7.40 -4.09 20.36
N SER A 707 -6.07 -4.10 20.41
CA SER A 707 -5.23 -3.18 19.66
C SER A 707 -3.92 -3.83 19.25
N PHE A 708 -3.22 -3.23 18.28
CA PHE A 708 -1.80 -3.49 18.13
C PHE A 708 -1.03 -3.05 19.39
N GLY A 709 0.12 -3.65 19.62
CA GLY A 709 1.10 -3.15 20.59
C GLY A 709 2.45 -2.91 19.95
N GLU A 710 3.49 -2.77 20.76
CA GLU A 710 4.84 -2.60 20.23
C GLU A 710 5.32 -3.82 19.42
N VAL A 711 6.25 -3.60 18.49
CA VAL A 711 6.94 -4.69 17.78
C VAL A 711 7.88 -5.39 18.76
N LEU A 712 7.72 -6.70 18.89
CA LEU A 712 8.48 -7.50 19.85
C LEU A 712 9.98 -7.56 19.48
N PRO A 713 10.87 -7.89 20.44
CA PRO A 713 12.32 -8.02 20.18
C PRO A 713 12.71 -9.04 19.11
N ASP A 714 11.80 -9.96 18.75
CA ASP A 714 12.00 -10.95 17.67
C ASP A 714 11.46 -10.49 16.30
N GLY A 715 10.91 -9.28 16.23
CA GLY A 715 10.38 -8.62 15.03
C GLY A 715 8.91 -8.91 14.72
N ARG A 716 8.21 -9.69 15.55
CA ARG A 716 6.78 -9.95 15.37
C ARG A 716 5.94 -8.81 15.94
N GLN A 717 4.81 -8.55 15.28
CA GLN A 717 3.82 -7.61 15.77
C GLN A 717 3.14 -8.18 17.04
N SER A 718 2.96 -7.37 18.08
CA SER A 718 2.13 -7.77 19.22
C SER A 718 0.69 -7.27 19.07
N ILE A 719 -0.25 -7.98 19.71
CA ILE A 719 -1.61 -7.52 19.93
C ILE A 719 -1.95 -7.60 21.41
N ILE A 720 -2.68 -6.60 21.90
CA ILE A 720 -3.16 -6.48 23.28
C ILE A 720 -4.67 -6.65 23.28
N VAL A 721 -5.18 -7.52 24.16
CA VAL A 721 -6.63 -7.71 24.39
C VAL A 721 -6.95 -7.35 25.84
N THR A 722 -7.98 -6.54 26.07
CA THR A 722 -8.38 -6.07 27.39
C THR A 722 -9.83 -6.39 27.73
N SER A 723 -10.09 -6.67 29.01
CA SER A 723 -11.43 -6.93 29.54
C SER A 723 -12.04 -5.76 30.29
N ASP A 724 -13.32 -5.57 30.01
CA ASP A 724 -14.25 -4.88 30.87
C ASP A 724 -14.53 -5.73 32.13
N ASN A 725 -14.70 -5.06 33.27
CA ASN A 725 -15.08 -5.69 34.52
C ASN A 725 -16.52 -5.39 34.95
N ASN A 726 -17.31 -4.67 34.13
CA ASN A 726 -18.66 -4.18 34.38
C ASN A 726 -18.83 -3.49 35.76
N PHE A 727 -17.72 -3.01 36.36
CA PHE A 727 -17.65 -2.55 37.75
C PHE A 727 -18.24 -3.55 38.78
N ASN A 728 -18.07 -4.85 38.50
CA ASN A 728 -18.64 -5.95 39.29
C ASN A 728 -17.57 -6.68 40.11
N ASP A 729 -17.82 -6.90 41.40
CA ASP A 729 -16.93 -7.63 42.34
C ASP A 729 -16.59 -9.08 41.90
N ALA A 730 -17.35 -9.65 40.96
CA ALA A 730 -17.14 -11.00 40.42
C ALA A 730 -16.24 -11.04 39.18
N GLN A 731 -15.90 -9.89 38.61
CA GLN A 731 -15.11 -9.74 37.40
C GLN A 731 -13.78 -9.02 37.70
N LYS A 732 -12.92 -8.89 36.69
CA LYS A 732 -11.60 -8.26 36.76
C LYS A 732 -11.30 -7.53 35.45
N THR A 733 -10.46 -6.51 35.52
CA THR A 733 -9.84 -5.92 34.32
C THR A 733 -8.58 -6.73 34.03
N GLN A 734 -8.50 -7.30 32.83
CA GLN A 734 -7.45 -8.22 32.41
C GLN A 734 -6.84 -7.71 31.12
N PHE A 735 -5.51 -7.62 31.06
CA PHE A 735 -4.73 -7.37 29.86
C PHE A 735 -4.07 -8.68 29.44
N LEU A 736 -4.14 -9.01 28.16
CA LEU A 736 -3.56 -10.18 27.52
C LEU A 736 -2.69 -9.72 26.36
N ALA A 737 -1.50 -10.29 26.20
CA ALA A 737 -0.63 -10.00 25.06
C ALA A 737 -0.41 -11.26 24.21
N PHE A 738 -0.35 -11.09 22.89
CA PHE A 738 -0.03 -12.14 21.93
C PHE A 738 0.99 -11.65 20.91
N ALA A 739 1.83 -12.55 20.39
CA ALA A 739 2.62 -12.30 19.19
C ALA A 739 1.85 -12.80 17.97
N LEU A 740 1.83 -11.99 16.92
CA LEU A 740 1.11 -12.21 15.66
C LEU A 740 2.11 -12.57 14.55
N ASP A 741 1.89 -13.71 13.90
CA ASP A 741 2.61 -14.10 12.69
C ASP A 741 1.68 -13.93 11.48
N THR A 742 2.10 -13.16 10.47
CA THR A 742 1.33 -12.94 9.24
C THR A 742 2.09 -13.40 7.99
N GLU A 743 1.34 -13.78 6.97
CA GLU A 743 1.81 -13.92 5.58
C GLU A 743 1.24 -12.75 4.77
N THR A 744 2.10 -12.12 3.96
CA THR A 744 1.70 -11.04 3.05
C THR A 744 1.27 -11.65 1.73
N ILE A 745 0.06 -11.30 1.29
CA ILE A 745 -0.45 -11.56 -0.06
C ILE A 745 -0.35 -10.23 -0.81
N PRO A 746 0.57 -10.11 -1.78
CA PRO A 746 0.72 -8.86 -2.47
C PRO A 746 -0.49 -8.51 -3.33
N THR A 747 -0.79 -7.22 -3.46
CA THR A 747 -1.91 -6.73 -4.27
C THR A 747 -1.40 -5.89 -5.43
N ILE A 748 -1.98 -6.07 -6.61
CA ILE A 748 -1.63 -5.34 -7.82
C ILE A 748 -2.80 -4.46 -8.25
N THR A 749 -2.55 -3.17 -8.48
CA THR A 749 -3.56 -2.23 -8.97
C THR A 749 -3.75 -2.37 -10.48
N PRO A 750 -4.99 -2.50 -10.99
CA PRO A 750 -5.27 -2.44 -12.42
C PRO A 750 -4.86 -1.10 -13.07
N VAL A 751 -4.42 -1.15 -14.34
CA VAL A 751 -4.17 0.05 -15.15
C VAL A 751 -5.49 0.68 -15.61
N THR A 752 -6.45 -0.17 -15.97
CA THR A 752 -7.78 0.23 -16.46
C THR A 752 -8.74 -0.97 -16.41
N GLU A 753 -10.01 -0.73 -16.72
CA GLU A 753 -11.09 -1.71 -16.69
C GLU A 753 -12.07 -1.49 -17.84
N THR A 754 -12.79 -2.53 -18.23
CA THR A 754 -13.86 -2.41 -19.23
C THR A 754 -15.11 -1.76 -18.64
N PRO A 755 -15.98 -1.13 -19.45
CA PRO A 755 -17.23 -0.56 -18.96
C PRO A 755 -18.11 -1.57 -18.21
N ASP A 756 -18.85 -1.08 -17.20
CA ASP A 756 -19.86 -1.82 -16.43
C ASP A 756 -20.83 -2.61 -17.31
N GLU A 757 -21.04 -3.88 -16.99
CA GLU A 757 -22.13 -4.68 -17.52
C GLU A 757 -23.05 -5.14 -16.37
N ILE A 758 -24.21 -4.49 -16.27
CA ILE A 758 -25.16 -4.71 -15.18
C ILE A 758 -26.17 -5.81 -15.56
N ARG A 759 -26.11 -6.96 -14.88
CA ARG A 759 -27.08 -8.05 -15.01
C ARG A 759 -28.47 -7.55 -14.62
N PHE A 760 -29.50 -7.89 -15.41
CA PHE A 760 -30.87 -7.39 -15.29
C PHE A 760 -31.05 -5.87 -15.44
N GLY A 761 -30.00 -5.11 -15.74
CA GLY A 761 -30.01 -3.71 -16.16
C GLY A 761 -30.07 -2.66 -15.05
N ASN A 762 -31.02 -2.73 -14.11
CA ASN A 762 -31.06 -1.82 -12.93
C ASN A 762 -32.02 -2.30 -11.83
N SER A 763 -31.80 -1.79 -10.61
CA SER A 763 -32.58 -2.11 -9.41
C SER A 763 -34.03 -1.61 -9.40
N GLU A 764 -34.38 -0.53 -10.13
CA GLU A 764 -35.77 0.01 -10.13
C GLU A 764 -36.75 -0.87 -10.91
N ASN A 765 -36.27 -1.50 -11.99
CA ASN A 765 -37.07 -2.37 -12.85
C ASN A 765 -36.15 -3.39 -13.54
N PRO A 766 -35.71 -4.43 -12.81
CA PRO A 766 -34.86 -5.48 -13.36
C PRO A 766 -35.57 -6.18 -14.52
N ASP A 767 -34.84 -6.43 -15.60
CA ASP A 767 -35.31 -7.14 -16.79
C ASP A 767 -34.74 -8.56 -16.80
N PRO A 768 -35.51 -9.59 -16.41
CA PRO A 768 -35.02 -10.97 -16.38
C PRO A 768 -34.68 -11.52 -17.77
N ASP A 769 -35.14 -10.85 -18.85
CA ASP A 769 -34.77 -11.22 -20.22
C ASP A 769 -33.41 -10.59 -20.66
N ASN A 770 -32.80 -9.73 -19.84
CA ASN A 770 -31.52 -9.06 -20.11
C ASN A 770 -30.49 -9.38 -19.01
N ALA A 771 -29.78 -10.50 -19.15
CA ALA A 771 -28.80 -10.96 -18.17
C ALA A 771 -27.41 -11.22 -18.79
N PRO A 772 -26.77 -10.21 -19.40
CA PRO A 772 -25.35 -10.29 -19.73
C PRO A 772 -24.53 -10.35 -18.43
N ASP A 773 -23.53 -11.22 -18.40
CA ASP A 773 -22.77 -11.55 -17.20
C ASP A 773 -21.34 -11.93 -17.64
N ALA A 774 -20.36 -11.11 -17.27
CA ALA A 774 -18.97 -11.25 -17.73
C ALA A 774 -18.35 -12.55 -17.22
N ASP A 775 -17.56 -13.23 -18.06
CA ASP A 775 -17.01 -14.55 -17.71
C ASP A 775 -15.53 -14.70 -18.08
N ASP A 776 -15.20 -14.77 -19.37
CA ASP A 776 -13.86 -15.19 -19.81
C ASP A 776 -13.23 -14.23 -20.83
N PRO A 777 -11.97 -13.81 -20.62
CA PRO A 777 -11.21 -13.02 -21.58
C PRO A 777 -10.30 -13.89 -22.46
N ALA A 778 -10.01 -13.41 -23.68
CA ALA A 778 -8.97 -13.94 -24.55
C ALA A 778 -8.22 -12.79 -25.25
N ILE A 779 -6.91 -12.73 -25.05
CA ILE A 779 -6.03 -11.67 -25.56
C ILE A 779 -5.57 -12.01 -26.98
N TYR A 780 -6.02 -11.21 -27.96
CA TYR A 780 -5.58 -11.32 -29.34
C TYR A 780 -4.36 -10.45 -29.63
N ILE A 781 -3.24 -11.10 -29.96
CA ILE A 781 -1.99 -10.41 -30.33
C ILE A 781 -1.99 -10.08 -31.82
N HIS A 782 -2.01 -8.79 -32.15
CA HIS A 782 -1.96 -8.32 -33.54
C HIS A 782 -0.62 -8.70 -34.21
N PRO A 783 -0.62 -9.27 -35.44
CA PRO A 783 0.55 -9.92 -36.02
C PRO A 783 1.69 -8.99 -36.44
N ASP A 784 1.37 -7.74 -36.79
CA ASP A 784 2.32 -6.78 -37.36
C ASP A 784 2.57 -5.54 -36.47
N ASP A 785 1.72 -5.33 -35.47
CA ASP A 785 1.70 -4.13 -34.63
C ASP A 785 1.03 -4.45 -33.28
N PRO A 786 1.79 -4.88 -32.27
CA PRO A 786 1.24 -5.33 -30.99
C PRO A 786 0.38 -4.28 -30.26
N ALA A 787 0.58 -2.98 -30.53
CA ALA A 787 -0.25 -1.91 -29.94
C ALA A 787 -1.67 -1.84 -30.53
N GLN A 788 -1.97 -2.60 -31.59
CA GLN A 788 -3.33 -2.80 -32.12
C GLN A 788 -3.94 -4.14 -31.71
N SER A 789 -3.37 -4.78 -30.68
CA SER A 789 -3.98 -5.96 -30.05
C SER A 789 -5.30 -5.58 -29.36
N PHE A 790 -6.11 -6.58 -29.03
CA PHE A 790 -7.41 -6.38 -28.41
C PHE A 790 -7.80 -7.61 -27.61
N VAL A 791 -8.78 -7.45 -26.73
CA VAL A 791 -9.30 -8.52 -25.89
C VAL A 791 -10.69 -8.89 -26.37
N ILE A 792 -10.97 -10.18 -26.49
CA ILE A 792 -12.29 -10.73 -26.77
C ILE A 792 -12.81 -11.28 -25.47
N THR A 793 -14.03 -10.94 -25.09
CA THR A 793 -14.61 -11.46 -23.85
C THR A 793 -15.99 -12.08 -24.09
N THR A 794 -16.35 -13.04 -23.25
CA THR A 794 -17.68 -13.62 -23.19
C THR A 794 -18.54 -12.91 -22.16
N PHE A 795 -19.83 -12.83 -22.50
CA PHE A 795 -20.88 -12.49 -21.56
C PHE A 795 -21.95 -13.58 -21.66
N LYS A 796 -22.20 -14.32 -20.57
CA LYS A 796 -23.27 -15.32 -20.51
C LYS A 796 -24.58 -14.64 -20.92
N ASN A 797 -25.32 -15.25 -21.84
CA ASN A 797 -26.52 -14.68 -22.51
C ASN A 797 -26.33 -13.35 -23.30
N GLY A 798 -25.21 -12.65 -23.15
CA GLY A 798 -24.86 -11.38 -23.79
C GLY A 798 -24.02 -11.51 -25.08
N GLY A 799 -23.42 -12.67 -25.31
CA GLY A 799 -22.62 -13.00 -26.50
C GLY A 799 -21.14 -12.66 -26.33
N LEU A 800 -20.55 -11.96 -27.31
CA LEU A 800 -19.13 -11.55 -27.26
C LEU A 800 -19.00 -10.02 -27.26
N ARG A 801 -17.95 -9.51 -26.62
CA ARG A 801 -17.44 -8.16 -26.80
C ARG A 801 -15.98 -8.19 -27.22
N VAL A 802 -15.54 -7.10 -27.82
CA VAL A 802 -14.14 -6.87 -28.20
C VAL A 802 -13.75 -5.50 -27.71
N TYR A 803 -12.64 -5.41 -26.99
CA TYR A 803 -12.11 -4.19 -26.38
C TYR A 803 -10.70 -3.91 -26.90
N ASP A 804 -10.37 -2.64 -27.12
CA ASP A 804 -8.97 -2.24 -27.33
C ASP A 804 -8.18 -2.21 -26.00
N LEU A 805 -6.89 -1.88 -26.08
CA LEU A 805 -5.99 -1.87 -24.91
C LEU A 805 -6.25 -0.72 -23.93
N GLU A 806 -7.05 0.27 -24.34
CA GLU A 806 -7.58 1.34 -23.48
C GLU A 806 -8.97 0.95 -22.92
N SER A 807 -9.32 -0.34 -22.99
CA SER A 807 -10.59 -0.92 -22.54
C SER A 807 -11.85 -0.38 -23.21
N ASN A 808 -11.75 0.26 -24.39
CA ASN A 808 -12.92 0.73 -25.12
C ASN A 808 -13.56 -0.39 -25.92
N GLU A 809 -14.89 -0.53 -25.86
CA GLU A 809 -15.62 -1.49 -26.70
C GLU A 809 -15.53 -1.08 -28.19
N ILE A 810 -14.95 -1.96 -29.01
CA ILE A 810 -14.77 -1.76 -30.47
C ILE A 810 -15.65 -2.69 -31.32
N GLN A 811 -16.21 -3.77 -30.75
CA GLN A 811 -17.25 -4.59 -31.37
C GLN A 811 -18.08 -5.33 -30.32
N SER A 812 -19.39 -5.45 -30.58
CA SER A 812 -20.30 -6.30 -29.80
C SER A 812 -21.06 -7.27 -30.72
N ILE A 813 -21.21 -8.52 -30.27
CA ILE A 813 -21.98 -9.58 -30.92
C ILE A 813 -23.05 -10.07 -29.95
N THR A 814 -24.29 -9.66 -30.21
CA THR A 814 -25.47 -10.12 -29.47
C THR A 814 -26.37 -10.92 -30.39
N LEU A 815 -26.65 -12.19 -30.04
CA LEU A 815 -27.52 -13.09 -30.81
C LEU A 815 -28.67 -13.62 -29.93
N GLU A 816 -29.73 -14.13 -30.56
CA GLU A 816 -30.82 -14.80 -29.83
C GLU A 816 -30.51 -16.29 -29.66
N ASN A 817 -30.91 -16.88 -28.53
CA ASN A 817 -30.73 -18.32 -28.20
C ASN A 817 -29.27 -18.77 -28.15
N ILE A 818 -28.40 -17.95 -27.57
CA ILE A 818 -27.01 -18.29 -27.28
C ILE A 818 -26.74 -18.14 -25.79
N ARG A 819 -25.76 -18.89 -25.28
CA ARG A 819 -25.16 -18.65 -23.96
C ARG A 819 -23.69 -19.01 -24.07
N TYR A 820 -22.87 -18.01 -24.42
CA TYR A 820 -21.43 -18.22 -24.51
C TYR A 820 -20.82 -18.24 -23.11
N ASN A 821 -19.96 -19.22 -22.85
CA ASN A 821 -19.31 -19.42 -21.55
C ASN A 821 -17.86 -18.94 -21.64
N ASN A 822 -16.94 -19.74 -22.18
CA ASN A 822 -15.52 -19.37 -22.32
C ASN A 822 -15.13 -19.13 -23.79
N VAL A 823 -14.05 -18.39 -24.01
CA VAL A 823 -13.49 -18.09 -25.34
C VAL A 823 -11.97 -18.24 -25.34
N ASP A 824 -11.41 -18.85 -26.40
CA ASP A 824 -9.95 -18.86 -26.61
C ASP A 824 -9.62 -18.73 -28.10
N ILE A 825 -8.36 -18.38 -28.39
CA ILE A 825 -7.85 -18.02 -29.69
C ILE A 825 -6.93 -19.12 -30.24
N ALA A 826 -7.33 -19.66 -31.40
CA ALA A 826 -6.51 -20.51 -32.23
C ALA A 826 -5.79 -19.69 -33.31
N TYR A 827 -4.48 -19.51 -33.17
CA TYR A 827 -3.65 -18.78 -34.12
C TYR A 827 -3.22 -19.62 -35.33
N GLY A 828 -3.15 -19.00 -36.51
CA GLY A 828 -2.47 -19.55 -37.68
C GLY A 828 -3.11 -20.80 -38.30
N VAL A 829 -4.42 -21.01 -38.12
CA VAL A 829 -5.14 -22.20 -38.59
C VAL A 829 -5.10 -22.29 -40.12
N GLU A 830 -4.50 -23.36 -40.64
CA GLU A 830 -4.33 -23.55 -42.08
C GLU A 830 -5.62 -24.04 -42.77
N TYR A 831 -5.98 -23.43 -43.90
CA TYR A 831 -7.09 -23.86 -44.75
C TYR A 831 -6.75 -23.77 -46.25
N GLN A 832 -7.42 -24.58 -47.06
CA GLN A 832 -7.26 -24.53 -48.51
C GLN A 832 -8.05 -23.35 -49.08
N SER A 833 -7.35 -22.39 -49.70
CA SER A 833 -8.01 -21.21 -50.25
C SER A 833 -8.76 -21.52 -51.56
N GLN A 834 -9.60 -20.58 -52.01
CA GLN A 834 -10.26 -20.67 -53.31
C GLN A 834 -9.27 -20.77 -54.50
N ILE A 835 -8.00 -20.40 -54.30
CA ILE A 835 -6.95 -20.49 -55.31
C ILE A 835 -6.33 -21.90 -55.22
N ALA A 836 -6.65 -22.73 -56.21
CA ALA A 836 -6.20 -24.12 -56.23
C ALA A 836 -4.68 -24.28 -56.04
N GLY A 837 -4.28 -24.88 -54.91
CA GLY A 837 -2.89 -25.14 -54.55
C GLY A 837 -2.26 -24.11 -53.60
N GLU A 838 -3.02 -23.12 -53.12
CA GLU A 838 -2.59 -22.19 -52.08
C GLU A 838 -3.23 -22.55 -50.73
N THR A 839 -2.38 -22.63 -49.70
CA THR A 839 -2.79 -22.77 -48.30
C THR A 839 -2.75 -21.36 -47.69
N ALA A 840 -3.85 -20.97 -47.06
CA ALA A 840 -3.98 -19.71 -46.34
C ALA A 840 -4.09 -20.00 -44.83
N THR A 841 -3.78 -19.01 -44.01
CA THR A 841 -3.93 -19.09 -42.54
C THR A 841 -5.00 -18.11 -42.09
N VAL A 842 -5.68 -18.44 -41.01
CA VAL A 842 -6.65 -17.58 -40.34
C VAL A 842 -6.48 -17.73 -38.83
N ASP A 843 -6.61 -16.64 -38.09
CA ASP A 843 -6.72 -16.71 -36.63
C ASP A 843 -8.21 -16.83 -36.30
N LEU A 844 -8.56 -17.69 -35.34
CA LEU A 844 -9.94 -17.96 -34.95
C LEU A 844 -10.15 -17.64 -33.46
N ALA A 845 -11.26 -17.00 -33.13
CA ALA A 845 -11.81 -16.97 -31.78
C ALA A 845 -12.90 -18.04 -31.68
N ILE A 846 -12.90 -18.82 -30.61
CA ILE A 846 -13.79 -19.98 -30.46
C ILE A 846 -14.43 -19.88 -29.08
N ALA A 847 -15.76 -19.86 -29.04
CA ALA A 847 -16.52 -19.85 -27.80
C ALA A 847 -17.33 -21.14 -27.64
N SER A 848 -17.48 -21.61 -26.41
CA SER A 848 -18.44 -22.67 -26.07
C SER A 848 -19.85 -22.08 -26.03
N ASP A 849 -20.82 -22.77 -26.65
CA ASP A 849 -22.22 -22.35 -26.64
C ASP A 849 -23.05 -23.33 -25.80
N ARG A 850 -23.26 -22.95 -24.53
CA ARG A 850 -23.97 -23.74 -23.53
C ARG A 850 -25.44 -23.94 -23.90
N ALA A 851 -26.06 -22.96 -24.56
CA ALA A 851 -27.47 -23.03 -24.95
C ALA A 851 -27.75 -24.08 -26.04
N ASN A 852 -26.74 -24.43 -26.85
CA ASN A 852 -26.88 -25.35 -27.98
C ASN A 852 -25.93 -26.56 -27.89
N ASP A 853 -25.18 -26.73 -26.79
CA ASP A 853 -24.17 -27.77 -26.58
C ASP A 853 -23.19 -27.91 -27.77
N THR A 854 -22.66 -26.78 -28.25
CA THR A 854 -21.79 -26.74 -29.44
C THR A 854 -20.73 -25.64 -29.35
N LEU A 855 -20.04 -25.34 -30.46
CA LEU A 855 -19.05 -24.26 -30.56
C LEU A 855 -19.56 -23.13 -31.46
N ALA A 856 -19.21 -21.90 -31.13
CA ALA A 856 -19.27 -20.75 -32.03
C ALA A 856 -17.84 -20.38 -32.48
N ILE A 857 -17.60 -20.31 -33.78
CA ILE A 857 -16.26 -20.11 -34.37
C ILE A 857 -16.24 -18.85 -35.22
N TYR A 858 -15.38 -17.90 -34.86
CA TYR A 858 -15.24 -16.62 -35.54
C TYR A 858 -13.86 -16.48 -36.18
N ALA A 859 -13.82 -16.07 -37.45
CA ALA A 859 -12.59 -15.62 -38.09
C ALA A 859 -12.24 -14.21 -37.63
N ILE A 860 -10.97 -14.04 -37.22
CA ILE A 860 -10.44 -12.77 -36.74
C ILE A 860 -9.83 -11.98 -37.91
N ASN A 861 -10.28 -10.74 -38.08
CA ASN A 861 -9.69 -9.76 -38.97
C ASN A 861 -8.88 -8.75 -38.13
N PRO A 862 -7.54 -8.85 -38.09
CA PRO A 862 -6.70 -8.00 -37.25
C PRO A 862 -6.79 -6.51 -37.59
N ASN A 863 -7.22 -6.16 -38.81
CA ASN A 863 -7.37 -4.77 -39.25
C ASN A 863 -8.85 -4.33 -39.32
N GLY A 864 -9.75 -5.08 -38.67
CA GLY A 864 -11.16 -4.75 -38.54
C GLY A 864 -11.39 -3.48 -37.70
N GLY A 865 -12.63 -2.99 -37.64
CA GLY A 865 -13.00 -1.81 -36.82
C GLY A 865 -12.58 -0.45 -37.38
N ASN A 866 -11.46 -0.37 -38.11
CA ASN A 866 -10.86 0.86 -38.66
C ASN A 866 -11.66 1.56 -39.79
N SER A 867 -12.85 1.07 -40.15
CA SER A 867 -13.58 1.56 -41.34
C SER A 867 -15.07 1.77 -41.14
N ASN A 868 -15.48 2.78 -40.36
CA ASN A 868 -16.80 3.46 -40.38
C ASN A 868 -18.03 2.55 -40.66
N GLY A 869 -18.07 1.31 -40.15
CA GLY A 869 -19.17 0.36 -40.35
C GLY A 869 -19.41 -0.11 -41.80
N LEU A 870 -18.37 -0.22 -42.63
CA LEU A 870 -18.52 -0.88 -43.94
C LEU A 870 -18.68 -2.41 -43.75
N PRO A 871 -19.66 -3.07 -44.40
CA PRO A 871 -19.81 -4.52 -44.32
C PRO A 871 -18.55 -5.26 -44.81
N GLY A 872 -18.07 -6.24 -44.04
CA GLY A 872 -16.82 -6.96 -44.28
C GLY A 872 -15.58 -6.31 -43.65
N SER A 873 -15.78 -5.43 -42.66
CA SER A 873 -14.70 -4.81 -41.86
C SER A 873 -14.84 -5.07 -40.36
N GLU A 874 -15.74 -5.98 -39.99
CA GLU A 874 -15.89 -6.51 -38.65
C GLU A 874 -14.58 -7.18 -38.22
N ILE A 875 -14.25 -7.10 -36.92
CA ILE A 875 -13.11 -7.80 -36.33
C ILE A 875 -13.42 -9.29 -36.27
N LEU A 876 -14.59 -9.64 -35.74
CA LEU A 876 -15.06 -11.03 -35.66
C LEU A 876 -16.15 -11.30 -36.70
N THR A 877 -15.98 -12.36 -37.48
CA THR A 877 -16.97 -12.86 -38.45
C THR A 877 -17.24 -14.34 -38.22
N ASP A 878 -18.51 -14.71 -37.99
CA ASP A 878 -18.92 -16.10 -37.81
C ASP A 878 -18.60 -16.95 -39.05
N VAL A 879 -17.85 -18.02 -38.85
CA VAL A 879 -17.45 -19.02 -39.84
C VAL A 879 -17.81 -20.44 -39.40
N THR A 880 -18.70 -20.57 -38.42
CA THR A 880 -19.18 -21.87 -37.92
C THR A 880 -19.86 -22.63 -39.04
N SER A 881 -19.44 -23.88 -39.29
CA SER A 881 -20.06 -24.71 -40.31
C SER A 881 -21.46 -25.12 -39.89
N VAL A 882 -22.40 -25.15 -40.85
CA VAL A 882 -23.74 -25.73 -40.63
C VAL A 882 -23.72 -27.24 -40.35
N ASP A 883 -22.59 -27.90 -40.60
CA ASP A 883 -22.34 -29.31 -40.34
C ASP A 883 -21.57 -29.54 -39.02
N ILE A 884 -21.42 -28.51 -38.17
CA ILE A 884 -20.86 -28.64 -36.81
C ILE A 884 -21.68 -29.65 -35.99
N PRO A 885 -21.07 -30.42 -35.05
CA PRO A 885 -21.83 -31.37 -34.26
C PRO A 885 -23.06 -30.72 -33.60
N GLU A 886 -24.23 -31.36 -33.79
CA GLU A 886 -25.50 -30.90 -33.19
C GLU A 886 -25.46 -30.86 -31.66
N THR A 887 -24.57 -31.66 -31.05
CA THR A 887 -24.36 -31.75 -29.59
C THR A 887 -22.98 -32.37 -29.35
N ILE A 888 -22.22 -31.84 -28.40
CA ILE A 888 -20.90 -32.34 -27.99
C ILE A 888 -21.04 -33.54 -27.04
N PHE A 889 -21.91 -33.44 -26.02
CA PHE A 889 -22.05 -34.47 -24.98
C PHE A 889 -23.27 -35.39 -25.14
N GLY A 890 -24.07 -35.17 -26.18
CA GLY A 890 -25.19 -36.03 -26.57
C GLY A 890 -26.44 -35.88 -25.70
N VAL A 891 -26.50 -34.83 -24.87
CA VAL A 891 -27.59 -34.52 -23.95
C VAL A 891 -27.88 -33.02 -24.02
N ASP A 892 -28.82 -32.64 -24.87
CA ASP A 892 -29.41 -31.29 -24.88
C ASP A 892 -30.63 -31.30 -23.95
N ASP A 893 -30.37 -31.35 -22.64
CA ASP A 893 -31.39 -31.22 -21.58
C ASP A 893 -31.35 -29.88 -20.86
N GLY A 894 -30.39 -29.02 -21.20
CA GLY A 894 -30.13 -27.73 -20.56
C GLY A 894 -29.15 -27.79 -19.39
N GLU A 895 -28.80 -28.99 -18.91
CA GLU A 895 -28.00 -29.18 -17.68
C GLU A 895 -26.60 -29.74 -18.01
N ALA A 896 -26.48 -30.65 -18.98
CA ALA A 896 -25.24 -31.39 -19.24
C ALA A 896 -24.56 -31.00 -20.58
N THR A 897 -24.30 -29.70 -20.79
CA THR A 897 -23.90 -29.08 -22.06
C THR A 897 -22.46 -28.53 -22.04
N ALA A 898 -22.04 -27.86 -23.12
CA ALA A 898 -20.72 -27.26 -23.26
C ALA A 898 -20.47 -26.13 -22.23
N TYR A 899 -19.30 -26.14 -21.60
CA TYR A 899 -18.93 -25.21 -20.52
C TYR A 899 -17.53 -24.60 -20.75
N GLY A 900 -16.54 -24.91 -19.91
CA GLY A 900 -15.11 -24.59 -20.07
C GLY A 900 -14.55 -24.86 -21.48
N LEU A 901 -13.59 -24.04 -21.95
CA LEU A 901 -12.98 -24.15 -23.27
C LEU A 901 -11.47 -23.85 -23.28
N ALA A 902 -10.69 -24.62 -24.04
CA ALA A 902 -9.28 -24.30 -24.33
C ALA A 902 -8.85 -24.77 -25.72
N THR A 903 -8.05 -23.99 -26.43
CA THR A 903 -7.52 -24.34 -27.77
C THR A 903 -6.11 -24.92 -27.71
N TYR A 904 -5.82 -25.82 -28.65
CA TYR A 904 -4.53 -26.49 -28.76
C TYR A 904 -4.13 -26.73 -30.20
N THR A 905 -3.01 -26.18 -30.66
CA THR A 905 -2.41 -26.61 -31.93
C THR A 905 -1.28 -27.59 -31.64
N SER A 906 -1.46 -28.85 -32.05
CA SER A 906 -0.48 -29.90 -31.79
C SER A 906 0.82 -29.61 -32.54
N PRO A 907 1.96 -29.49 -31.83
CA PRO A 907 3.25 -29.34 -32.48
C PRO A 907 3.70 -30.66 -33.14
N VAL A 908 3.06 -31.78 -32.81
CA VAL A 908 3.38 -33.12 -33.36
C VAL A 908 2.81 -33.28 -34.76
N ASN A 909 1.58 -32.83 -34.99
CA ASN A 909 0.86 -33.09 -36.24
C ASN A 909 0.38 -31.82 -36.97
N GLY A 910 0.52 -30.64 -36.37
CA GLY A 910 0.14 -29.34 -36.93
C GLY A 910 -1.36 -29.07 -36.99
N LYS A 911 -2.19 -29.93 -36.41
CA LYS A 911 -3.65 -29.76 -36.37
C LYS A 911 -4.07 -29.01 -35.11
N THR A 912 -5.16 -28.27 -35.25
CA THR A 912 -5.78 -27.50 -34.17
C THR A 912 -6.94 -28.28 -33.55
N TYR A 913 -7.02 -28.24 -32.23
CA TYR A 913 -8.00 -28.89 -31.40
C TYR A 913 -8.64 -27.88 -30.44
N VAL A 914 -9.84 -28.20 -29.99
CA VAL A 914 -10.56 -27.49 -28.93
C VAL A 914 -10.94 -28.50 -27.86
N PHE A 915 -10.60 -28.23 -26.62
CA PHE A 915 -11.10 -28.92 -25.45
C PHE A 915 -12.34 -28.20 -24.94
N VAL A 916 -13.37 -28.97 -24.58
CA VAL A 916 -14.63 -28.47 -24.03
C VAL A 916 -15.00 -29.36 -22.85
N SER A 917 -15.29 -28.77 -21.70
CA SER A 917 -15.80 -29.48 -20.53
C SER A 917 -17.34 -29.53 -20.54
N GLN A 918 -17.89 -30.45 -19.75
CA GLN A 918 -19.33 -30.66 -19.61
C GLN A 918 -19.82 -29.96 -18.33
N SER A 919 -20.86 -29.13 -18.42
CA SER A 919 -21.58 -28.63 -17.24
C SER A 919 -22.26 -29.78 -16.47
N ASP A 920 -22.47 -29.62 -15.16
CA ASP A 920 -23.02 -30.64 -14.25
C ASP A 920 -22.36 -32.04 -14.40
N GLY A 921 -21.05 -32.06 -14.64
CA GLY A 921 -20.34 -33.31 -14.82
C GLY A 921 -18.83 -33.16 -14.91
N ASN A 922 -18.18 -34.29 -15.16
CA ASN A 922 -16.73 -34.43 -15.07
C ASN A 922 -16.08 -34.80 -16.42
N LYS A 923 -16.76 -34.56 -17.54
CA LYS A 923 -16.27 -34.98 -18.87
C LYS A 923 -15.59 -33.86 -19.60
N ILE A 924 -14.57 -34.22 -20.38
CA ILE A 924 -13.92 -33.35 -21.34
C ILE A 924 -13.95 -34.00 -22.71
N ALA A 925 -14.43 -33.26 -23.71
CA ALA A 925 -14.35 -33.59 -25.12
C ALA A 925 -13.20 -32.82 -25.79
N GLN A 926 -12.50 -33.48 -26.70
CA GLN A 926 -11.49 -32.88 -27.56
C GLN A 926 -11.96 -33.00 -29.01
N LEU A 927 -12.08 -31.86 -29.68
CA LEU A 927 -12.56 -31.75 -31.06
C LEU A 927 -11.43 -31.28 -31.98
N GLU A 928 -11.22 -31.94 -33.12
CA GLU A 928 -10.31 -31.51 -34.18
C GLU A 928 -11.02 -30.48 -35.09
N LEU A 929 -10.44 -29.30 -35.27
CA LEU A 929 -10.96 -28.31 -36.20
C LEU A 929 -10.68 -28.71 -37.65
N GLN A 930 -11.71 -28.59 -38.50
CA GLN A 930 -11.69 -28.94 -39.91
C GLN A 930 -12.09 -27.72 -40.75
N PRO A 931 -11.17 -26.77 -40.96
CA PRO A 931 -11.44 -25.60 -41.78
C PRO A 931 -11.57 -26.00 -43.26
N GLY A 932 -12.57 -25.43 -43.93
CA GLY A 932 -12.93 -25.74 -45.30
C GLY A 932 -13.58 -24.56 -46.02
N LEU A 933 -14.14 -24.86 -47.19
CA LEU A 933 -14.90 -23.89 -47.97
C LEU A 933 -16.37 -24.30 -48.01
N GLY A 934 -17.24 -23.39 -47.59
CA GLY A 934 -18.69 -23.54 -47.58
C GLY A 934 -19.33 -23.52 -48.96
N ALA A 935 -20.66 -23.63 -49.00
CA ALA A 935 -21.44 -23.69 -50.25
C ALA A 935 -21.32 -22.40 -51.10
N ALA A 936 -20.94 -21.27 -50.48
CA ALA A 936 -20.71 -19.98 -51.13
C ALA A 936 -19.21 -19.68 -51.36
N ASP A 937 -18.34 -20.69 -51.23
CA ASP A 937 -16.89 -20.57 -51.26
C ASP A 937 -16.28 -19.70 -50.13
N GLY A 938 -17.06 -19.30 -49.11
CA GLY A 938 -16.55 -18.65 -47.90
C GLY A 938 -15.85 -19.65 -46.97
N LEU A 939 -14.98 -19.17 -46.08
CA LEU A 939 -14.42 -20.02 -45.01
C LEU A 939 -15.58 -20.54 -44.14
N GLU A 940 -15.62 -21.85 -43.93
CA GLU A 940 -16.47 -22.51 -42.93
C GLU A 940 -15.59 -23.48 -42.13
N VAL A 941 -15.76 -23.54 -40.82
CA VAL A 941 -14.98 -24.39 -39.92
C VAL A 941 -15.91 -25.39 -39.25
N ASN A 942 -15.66 -26.68 -39.46
CA ASN A 942 -16.32 -27.77 -38.74
C ASN A 942 -15.42 -28.28 -37.60
N ALA A 943 -15.94 -29.10 -36.70
CA ALA A 943 -15.22 -29.75 -35.61
C ALA A 943 -15.60 -31.24 -35.51
N GLU A 944 -14.62 -32.13 -35.31
CA GLU A 944 -14.85 -33.57 -35.12
C GLU A 944 -14.37 -34.02 -33.73
N ILE A 945 -15.26 -34.62 -32.92
CA ILE A 945 -14.88 -35.18 -31.62
C ILE A 945 -13.91 -36.36 -31.83
N VAL A 946 -12.65 -36.19 -31.42
CA VAL A 946 -11.59 -37.20 -31.58
C VAL A 946 -11.27 -37.95 -30.29
N ARG A 947 -11.59 -37.36 -29.14
CA ARG A 947 -11.34 -37.94 -27.82
C ARG A 947 -12.37 -37.42 -26.82
N THR A 948 -12.80 -38.28 -25.89
CA THR A 948 -13.61 -37.90 -24.73
C THR A 948 -13.08 -38.67 -23.53
N PHE A 949 -12.95 -38.02 -22.38
CA PHE A 949 -12.49 -38.64 -21.14
C PHE A 949 -13.14 -38.00 -19.92
N GLU A 950 -12.96 -38.63 -18.77
CA GLU A 950 -13.52 -38.21 -17.48
C GLU A 950 -12.38 -37.76 -16.57
N VAL A 951 -12.57 -36.62 -15.92
CA VAL A 951 -11.77 -36.16 -14.77
C VAL A 951 -12.17 -36.99 -13.55
N PRO A 952 -11.23 -37.50 -12.74
CA PRO A 952 -11.59 -38.32 -11.58
C PRO A 952 -12.50 -37.57 -10.61
N VAL A 953 -13.60 -38.21 -10.19
CA VAL A 953 -14.44 -37.69 -9.09
C VAL A 953 -13.89 -38.20 -7.75
N PRO A 954 -13.42 -37.31 -6.85
CA PRO A 954 -12.97 -37.68 -5.52
C PRO A 954 -14.09 -38.34 -4.70
N GLU A 955 -13.77 -39.24 -3.75
CA GLU A 955 -14.80 -39.91 -2.93
C GLU A 955 -15.64 -38.96 -2.05
N ARG A 956 -15.18 -37.71 -1.86
CA ARG A 956 -15.85 -36.69 -1.04
C ARG A 956 -16.87 -35.83 -1.80
N LEU A 957 -16.85 -35.88 -3.13
CA LEU A 957 -17.71 -35.06 -3.98
C LEU A 957 -18.77 -35.96 -4.62
N ASP A 958 -19.99 -35.43 -4.76
CA ASP A 958 -20.95 -35.99 -5.68
C ASP A 958 -20.58 -35.59 -7.12
N LEU A 959 -21.24 -36.18 -8.12
CA LEU A 959 -20.88 -35.93 -9.52
C LEU A 959 -21.23 -34.50 -9.97
N GLU A 960 -22.24 -33.90 -9.35
CA GLU A 960 -22.66 -32.52 -9.61
C GLU A 960 -21.62 -31.51 -9.10
N ASP A 961 -21.02 -31.76 -7.94
CA ASP A 961 -19.92 -30.94 -7.38
C ASP A 961 -18.54 -31.21 -8.03
N ALA A 962 -18.49 -32.08 -9.05
CA ALA A 962 -17.26 -32.46 -9.73
C ALA A 962 -17.05 -31.66 -11.03
N LEU A 963 -17.65 -30.47 -11.11
CA LEU A 963 -17.66 -29.55 -12.23
C LEU A 963 -16.24 -29.12 -12.63
N VAL A 964 -16.09 -28.79 -13.91
CA VAL A 964 -14.82 -28.43 -14.53
C VAL A 964 -15.06 -27.27 -15.49
N GLU A 965 -14.37 -26.17 -15.28
CA GLU A 965 -14.47 -24.96 -16.09
C GLU A 965 -13.10 -24.51 -16.58
N GLY A 966 -12.30 -23.95 -15.67
CA GLY A 966 -10.97 -23.43 -15.96
C GLY A 966 -10.08 -24.42 -16.71
N MET A 967 -9.68 -24.08 -17.94
CA MET A 967 -8.81 -24.93 -18.74
C MET A 967 -7.79 -24.11 -19.52
N VAL A 968 -6.55 -24.59 -19.53
CA VAL A 968 -5.49 -24.02 -20.37
C VAL A 968 -4.58 -25.10 -20.90
N VAL A 969 -4.13 -24.94 -22.14
CA VAL A 969 -3.17 -25.85 -22.77
C VAL A 969 -1.82 -25.18 -22.94
N ASP A 970 -0.78 -25.78 -22.37
CA ASP A 970 0.60 -25.41 -22.65
C ASP A 970 0.97 -25.78 -24.09
N ARG A 971 1.15 -24.75 -24.91
CA ARG A 971 1.37 -24.87 -26.37
C ARG A 971 2.76 -25.39 -26.74
N GLU A 972 3.73 -25.38 -25.81
CA GLU A 972 5.09 -25.88 -26.06
C GLU A 972 5.31 -27.30 -25.52
N THR A 973 4.70 -27.62 -24.37
CA THR A 973 4.84 -28.94 -23.72
C THR A 973 3.71 -29.92 -24.12
N GLY A 974 2.55 -29.42 -24.53
CA GLY A 974 1.38 -30.24 -24.88
C GLY A 974 0.66 -30.83 -23.66
N TYR A 975 0.61 -30.09 -22.55
CA TYR A 975 -0.17 -30.44 -21.37
C TYR A 975 -1.45 -29.59 -21.28
N LEU A 976 -2.57 -30.23 -20.97
CA LEU A 976 -3.83 -29.58 -20.61
C LEU A 976 -3.89 -29.53 -19.08
N TYR A 977 -4.07 -28.33 -18.53
CA TYR A 977 -4.43 -28.11 -17.14
C TYR A 977 -5.94 -27.86 -17.04
N VAL A 978 -6.54 -28.36 -15.97
CA VAL A 978 -7.99 -28.42 -15.77
C VAL A 978 -8.31 -28.13 -14.31
N GLY A 979 -9.01 -27.04 -14.04
CA GLY A 979 -9.61 -26.72 -12.76
C GLY A 979 -10.84 -27.60 -12.54
N GLN A 980 -10.87 -28.32 -11.43
CA GLN A 980 -12.09 -28.93 -10.92
C GLN A 980 -12.46 -28.10 -9.69
N GLU A 981 -13.47 -27.25 -9.84
CA GLU A 981 -13.83 -26.13 -8.96
C GLU A 981 -13.70 -26.46 -7.47
N GLN A 982 -14.49 -27.43 -7.02
CA GLN A 982 -14.56 -27.83 -5.62
C GLN A 982 -13.43 -28.78 -5.18
N PHE A 983 -12.40 -29.07 -6.01
CA PHE A 983 -11.34 -30.03 -5.69
C PHE A 983 -9.91 -29.54 -5.89
N GLY A 984 -9.56 -28.98 -7.06
CA GLY A 984 -8.18 -28.63 -7.40
C GLY A 984 -7.83 -28.76 -8.88
N ILE A 985 -6.54 -28.67 -9.18
CA ILE A 985 -6.01 -28.59 -10.54
C ILE A 985 -5.49 -29.96 -11.00
N TRP A 986 -5.93 -30.39 -12.17
CA TRP A 986 -5.49 -31.61 -12.84
C TRP A 986 -4.64 -31.32 -14.07
N LYS A 987 -3.70 -32.22 -14.37
CA LYS A 987 -2.80 -32.17 -15.54
C LYS A 987 -2.98 -33.42 -16.41
N PHE A 988 -3.29 -33.21 -17.68
CA PHE A 988 -3.48 -34.24 -18.70
C PHE A 988 -2.60 -34.00 -19.94
N SER A 989 -2.40 -35.04 -20.75
CA SER A 989 -1.81 -34.88 -22.09
C SER A 989 -2.81 -34.23 -23.05
N ALA A 990 -2.41 -33.18 -23.76
CA ALA A 990 -3.23 -32.51 -24.76
C ALA A 990 -3.26 -33.23 -26.13
N GLU A 991 -2.31 -34.14 -26.40
CA GLU A 991 -2.35 -34.92 -27.65
C GLU A 991 -3.61 -35.80 -27.76
N PRO A 992 -4.21 -35.95 -28.97
CA PRO A 992 -5.47 -36.67 -29.16
C PRO A 992 -5.39 -38.18 -28.90
N ASN A 993 -4.18 -38.74 -28.87
CA ASN A 993 -3.91 -40.12 -28.48
C ASN A 993 -3.22 -40.23 -27.11
N GLY A 994 -3.24 -39.15 -26.33
CA GLY A 994 -2.68 -39.05 -24.99
C GLY A 994 -3.41 -39.91 -23.95
N SER A 995 -2.79 -40.05 -22.78
CA SER A 995 -3.37 -40.77 -21.64
C SER A 995 -4.56 -40.03 -21.05
N ASN A 996 -5.65 -40.75 -20.77
CA ASN A 996 -6.82 -40.25 -20.02
C ASN A 996 -6.62 -40.28 -18.50
N GLN A 997 -5.40 -40.51 -18.01
CA GLN A 997 -5.10 -40.49 -16.59
C GLN A 997 -4.49 -39.13 -16.24
N GLY A 998 -5.19 -38.37 -15.40
CA GLY A 998 -4.71 -37.08 -14.89
C GLY A 998 -3.71 -37.24 -13.75
N LYS A 999 -2.86 -36.23 -13.58
CA LYS A 999 -2.04 -36.04 -12.38
C LYS A 999 -2.57 -34.82 -11.63
N ILE A 1000 -2.63 -34.88 -10.31
CA ILE A 1000 -2.98 -33.71 -9.49
C ILE A 1000 -1.79 -32.76 -9.47
N VAL A 1001 -2.04 -31.47 -9.65
CA VAL A 1001 -1.08 -30.37 -9.46
C VAL A 1001 -1.18 -29.87 -8.03
N ASP A 1002 -2.37 -29.38 -7.64
CA ASP A 1002 -2.71 -29.05 -6.26
C ASP A 1002 -4.22 -29.25 -5.99
N THR A 1003 -4.65 -29.08 -4.74
CA THR A 1003 -6.02 -29.29 -4.25
C THR A 1003 -6.46 -28.14 -3.35
N VAL A 1004 -7.75 -27.84 -3.24
CA VAL A 1004 -8.29 -26.76 -2.37
C VAL A 1004 -8.06 -26.99 -0.86
N LYS A 1005 -8.17 -25.94 -0.04
CA LYS A 1005 -7.98 -25.90 1.42
C LYS A 1005 -8.82 -26.94 2.16
N ASP A 1006 -10.04 -27.19 1.68
CA ASP A 1006 -10.94 -28.25 2.17
C ASP A 1006 -10.41 -29.68 2.02
N VAL A 1007 -9.44 -29.91 1.11
CA VAL A 1007 -8.73 -31.18 0.97
C VAL A 1007 -7.45 -31.20 1.80
N ARG A 1008 -6.74 -30.07 1.78
CA ARG A 1008 -5.39 -29.93 2.30
C ARG A 1008 -5.28 -28.55 2.95
N GLU A 1009 -5.22 -28.53 4.28
CA GLU A 1009 -5.23 -27.31 5.11
C GLU A 1009 -4.14 -26.27 4.75
N ASP A 1010 -2.95 -26.73 4.32
CA ASP A 1010 -1.84 -25.87 3.85
C ASP A 1010 -1.91 -25.60 2.32
N SER A 1011 -3.10 -25.63 1.74
CA SER A 1011 -3.29 -25.28 0.34
C SER A 1011 -3.43 -23.77 0.14
N PRO A 1012 -2.81 -23.20 -0.91
CA PRO A 1012 -3.00 -21.81 -1.30
C PRO A 1012 -4.25 -21.60 -2.17
N LEU A 1013 -5.14 -22.60 -2.27
CA LEU A 1013 -6.32 -22.57 -3.11
C LEU A 1013 -7.58 -22.69 -2.27
N THR A 1014 -8.51 -21.77 -2.45
CA THR A 1014 -9.87 -21.82 -1.92
C THR A 1014 -10.83 -22.07 -3.07
N ALA A 1015 -11.80 -22.97 -2.89
CA ALA A 1015 -12.78 -23.25 -3.92
C ALA A 1015 -13.67 -22.02 -4.16
N ASP A 1016 -14.02 -21.65 -5.39
CA ASP A 1016 -13.84 -22.45 -6.62
C ASP A 1016 -12.56 -22.16 -7.42
N ILE A 1017 -12.08 -23.18 -8.14
CA ILE A 1017 -10.95 -23.09 -9.07
C ILE A 1017 -11.46 -22.75 -10.47
N GLU A 1018 -11.32 -21.49 -10.82
CA GLU A 1018 -11.79 -20.96 -12.09
C GLU A 1018 -10.66 -20.79 -13.11
N GLY A 1019 -10.53 -19.60 -13.70
CA GLY A 1019 -9.64 -19.27 -14.79
C GLY A 1019 -8.22 -19.78 -14.58
N LEU A 1020 -7.77 -20.60 -15.53
CA LEU A 1020 -6.38 -21.05 -15.60
C LEU A 1020 -5.70 -20.37 -16.78
N THR A 1021 -4.51 -19.82 -16.58
CA THR A 1021 -3.73 -19.25 -17.68
C THR A 1021 -2.23 -19.46 -17.52
N ILE A 1022 -1.46 -19.32 -18.61
CA ILE A 1022 -0.02 -19.64 -18.63
C ILE A 1022 0.80 -18.44 -19.07
N TYR A 1023 1.66 -17.98 -18.18
CA TYR A 1023 2.77 -17.11 -18.52
C TYR A 1023 3.93 -17.94 -19.11
N TYR A 1024 4.41 -17.55 -20.29
CA TYR A 1024 5.51 -18.25 -20.98
C TYR A 1024 6.83 -17.49 -20.82
N GLY A 1025 7.72 -17.99 -19.96
CA GLY A 1025 9.07 -17.42 -19.74
C GLY A 1025 10.15 -18.03 -20.65
N GLU A 1026 11.37 -17.48 -20.58
CA GLU A 1026 12.49 -17.99 -21.38
C GLU A 1026 12.76 -19.46 -21.10
N ASP A 1027 13.24 -20.15 -22.12
CA ASP A 1027 13.75 -21.51 -22.01
C ASP A 1027 12.77 -22.55 -21.44
N GLY A 1028 11.46 -22.34 -21.64
CA GLY A 1028 10.42 -23.25 -21.20
C GLY A 1028 10.12 -23.12 -19.70
N ASN A 1029 10.65 -22.08 -19.06
CA ASN A 1029 10.18 -21.63 -17.75
C ASN A 1029 8.86 -20.84 -17.92
N GLY A 1030 8.31 -20.37 -16.82
CA GLY A 1030 7.08 -19.59 -16.79
C GLY A 1030 6.19 -20.04 -15.63
N TYR A 1031 4.92 -19.65 -15.69
CA TYR A 1031 3.98 -19.88 -14.59
C TYR A 1031 2.63 -20.38 -15.11
N LEU A 1032 1.99 -21.25 -14.35
CA LEU A 1032 0.56 -21.49 -14.40
C LEU A 1032 -0.07 -20.61 -13.32
N LEU A 1033 -1.02 -19.76 -13.72
CA LEU A 1033 -1.86 -18.98 -12.82
C LEU A 1033 -3.20 -19.67 -12.69
N ALA A 1034 -3.77 -19.65 -11.48
CA ALA A 1034 -5.11 -20.15 -11.20
C ALA A 1034 -5.87 -19.13 -10.37
N SER A 1035 -7.07 -18.75 -10.84
CA SER A 1035 -8.04 -18.03 -10.01
C SER A 1035 -8.46 -18.93 -8.85
N SER A 1036 -8.30 -18.41 -7.64
CA SER A 1036 -8.78 -18.98 -6.38
C SER A 1036 -9.96 -18.11 -5.96
N GLN A 1037 -11.14 -18.41 -6.49
CA GLN A 1037 -12.29 -17.50 -6.43
C GLN A 1037 -12.75 -17.28 -5.00
N GLY A 1038 -12.79 -18.33 -4.18
CA GLY A 1038 -13.36 -18.25 -2.83
C GLY A 1038 -12.57 -17.41 -1.82
N ASP A 1039 -11.33 -17.02 -2.14
CA ASP A 1039 -10.55 -16.06 -1.35
C ASP A 1039 -10.09 -14.83 -2.15
N ASN A 1040 -10.62 -14.65 -3.37
CA ASN A 1040 -10.33 -13.53 -4.26
C ASN A 1040 -8.83 -13.34 -4.51
N THR A 1041 -8.10 -14.45 -4.73
CA THR A 1041 -6.66 -14.44 -5.04
C THR A 1041 -6.31 -15.23 -6.30
N PHE A 1042 -5.07 -15.08 -6.77
CA PHE A 1042 -4.50 -15.84 -7.87
C PHE A 1042 -3.26 -16.60 -7.38
N ALA A 1043 -3.30 -17.93 -7.46
CA ALA A 1043 -2.18 -18.78 -7.10
C ALA A 1043 -1.21 -18.97 -8.28
N ILE A 1044 0.09 -18.88 -8.01
CA ILE A 1044 1.16 -19.01 -8.99
C ILE A 1044 1.86 -20.35 -8.82
N TYR A 1045 1.93 -21.13 -9.90
CA TYR A 1045 2.67 -22.39 -9.94
C TYR A 1045 3.78 -22.32 -10.98
N ASP A 1046 4.92 -22.92 -10.68
CA ASP A 1046 5.98 -23.13 -11.66
C ASP A 1046 5.42 -23.88 -12.89
N ARG A 1047 5.77 -23.44 -14.09
CA ARG A 1047 5.40 -24.15 -15.32
C ARG A 1047 6.21 -25.43 -15.51
N ALA A 1048 7.43 -25.50 -14.95
CA ALA A 1048 8.33 -26.64 -15.13
C ALA A 1048 7.89 -27.89 -14.33
N ASP A 1049 8.64 -28.99 -14.49
CA ASP A 1049 8.24 -30.40 -14.24
C ASP A 1049 7.41 -30.69 -12.97
N SER A 1050 7.60 -29.96 -11.86
CA SER A 1050 6.90 -30.21 -10.59
C SER A 1050 5.63 -29.42 -10.35
N ASN A 1051 5.33 -28.37 -11.13
CA ASN A 1051 4.25 -27.42 -10.86
C ASN A 1051 4.13 -27.02 -9.38
N SER A 1052 5.28 -26.67 -8.77
CA SER A 1052 5.31 -26.25 -7.37
C SER A 1052 4.73 -24.86 -7.21
N TYR A 1053 3.96 -24.65 -6.14
CA TYR A 1053 3.49 -23.34 -5.71
C TYR A 1053 4.66 -22.37 -5.51
N LEU A 1054 4.49 -21.12 -5.95
CA LEU A 1054 5.49 -20.05 -5.91
C LEU A 1054 5.03 -18.84 -5.09
N GLY A 1055 3.73 -18.70 -4.82
CA GLY A 1055 3.13 -17.55 -4.14
C GLY A 1055 1.71 -17.28 -4.68
N SER A 1056 1.00 -16.39 -4.02
CA SER A 1056 -0.31 -15.88 -4.46
C SER A 1056 -0.27 -14.36 -4.49
N PHE A 1057 -1.16 -13.75 -5.26
CA PHE A 1057 -1.41 -12.31 -5.27
C PHE A 1057 -2.91 -12.03 -5.35
N ALA A 1058 -3.30 -10.83 -4.93
CA ALA A 1058 -4.61 -10.26 -5.20
C ALA A 1058 -4.50 -9.18 -6.27
N ILE A 1059 -5.63 -8.80 -6.86
CA ILE A 1059 -5.76 -7.62 -7.70
C ILE A 1059 -6.77 -6.69 -7.00
N GLU A 1060 -6.44 -5.41 -6.93
CA GLU A 1060 -7.33 -4.39 -6.34
C GLU A 1060 -8.64 -4.31 -7.12
N ASP A 1061 -9.76 -4.21 -6.42
CA ASP A 1061 -11.12 -4.18 -6.96
C ASP A 1061 -11.42 -5.34 -7.94
N VAL A 1062 -10.91 -6.54 -7.63
CA VAL A 1062 -11.27 -7.78 -8.34
C VAL A 1062 -11.76 -8.80 -7.32
N GLU A 1063 -13.01 -9.22 -7.52
CA GLU A 1063 -13.66 -10.22 -6.69
C GLU A 1063 -14.36 -11.25 -7.56
N GLU A 1064 -14.53 -12.45 -7.03
CA GLU A 1064 -15.25 -13.56 -7.66
C GLU A 1064 -14.75 -13.91 -9.07
N SER A 1065 -13.45 -13.69 -9.34
CA SER A 1065 -12.89 -13.80 -10.68
C SER A 1065 -13.08 -15.18 -11.31
N ASP A 1066 -13.90 -15.24 -12.37
CA ASP A 1066 -14.06 -16.42 -13.22
C ASP A 1066 -12.84 -16.57 -14.15
N GLY A 1067 -12.87 -15.96 -15.34
CA GLY A 1067 -11.87 -16.15 -16.37
C GLY A 1067 -10.66 -15.20 -16.29
N ALA A 1068 -9.51 -15.70 -16.73
CA ALA A 1068 -8.27 -14.94 -16.81
C ALA A 1068 -7.44 -15.34 -18.04
N ASP A 1069 -6.80 -14.36 -18.69
CA ASP A 1069 -5.84 -14.62 -19.76
C ASP A 1069 -4.61 -13.72 -19.65
N ILE A 1070 -3.45 -14.25 -20.03
CA ILE A 1070 -2.16 -13.59 -19.85
C ILE A 1070 -1.31 -13.67 -21.11
N THR A 1071 -0.59 -12.59 -21.41
CA THR A 1071 0.44 -12.56 -22.44
C THR A 1071 1.67 -11.82 -21.96
N ASN A 1072 2.84 -12.39 -22.21
CA ASN A 1072 4.13 -11.73 -21.97
C ASN A 1072 4.61 -10.89 -23.16
N VAL A 1073 3.82 -10.79 -24.24
CA VAL A 1073 4.17 -9.98 -25.42
C VAL A 1073 3.93 -8.50 -25.09
N PRO A 1074 4.88 -7.57 -25.30
CA PRO A 1074 4.68 -6.14 -25.10
C PRO A 1074 3.55 -5.58 -25.97
N LEU A 1075 2.58 -4.89 -25.35
CA LEU A 1075 1.40 -4.33 -26.00
C LEU A 1075 1.34 -2.80 -25.88
N GLY A 1076 2.41 -2.11 -26.28
CA GLY A 1076 2.45 -0.64 -26.27
C GLY A 1076 3.14 -0.05 -25.04
N GLU A 1077 2.83 1.20 -24.71
CA GLU A 1077 3.47 1.94 -23.61
C GLU A 1077 2.89 1.58 -22.24
N ASP A 1078 1.59 1.27 -22.16
CA ASP A 1078 0.88 0.94 -20.90
C ASP A 1078 1.15 -0.50 -20.44
N TYR A 1079 1.42 -1.40 -21.40
CA TYR A 1079 1.72 -2.81 -21.15
C TYR A 1079 3.09 -3.20 -21.73
N PRO A 1080 4.18 -2.55 -21.28
CA PRO A 1080 5.52 -2.77 -21.83
C PRO A 1080 6.03 -4.17 -21.53
N ALA A 1081 5.48 -4.80 -20.48
CA ALA A 1081 5.78 -6.16 -20.06
C ALA A 1081 4.71 -7.19 -20.52
N GLY A 1082 3.70 -6.77 -21.28
CA GLY A 1082 2.53 -7.57 -21.54
C GLY A 1082 1.41 -7.34 -20.52
N LEU A 1083 0.37 -8.15 -20.63
CA LEU A 1083 -0.95 -7.88 -20.07
C LEU A 1083 -1.53 -9.13 -19.43
N LEU A 1084 -2.09 -8.99 -18.25
CA LEU A 1084 -3.03 -9.93 -17.63
C LEU A 1084 -4.42 -9.28 -17.67
N VAL A 1085 -5.41 -10.02 -18.15
CA VAL A 1085 -6.82 -9.62 -18.07
C VAL A 1085 -7.53 -10.62 -17.18
N VAL A 1086 -8.30 -10.12 -16.22
CA VAL A 1086 -9.10 -10.93 -15.30
C VAL A 1086 -10.53 -10.41 -15.31
N GLN A 1087 -11.50 -11.31 -15.16
CA GLN A 1087 -12.89 -10.96 -14.92
C GLN A 1087 -13.05 -10.47 -13.47
N ASP A 1088 -14.01 -9.57 -13.26
CA ASP A 1088 -14.45 -9.11 -11.95
C ASP A 1088 -15.96 -9.32 -11.85
N GLY A 1089 -16.36 -10.19 -10.92
CA GLY A 1089 -17.73 -10.63 -10.70
C GLY A 1089 -18.54 -9.71 -9.79
N SER A 1090 -17.87 -8.85 -9.00
CA SER A 1090 -18.52 -7.91 -8.09
C SER A 1090 -17.92 -6.51 -8.26
N ASN A 1091 -18.11 -5.94 -9.46
CA ASN A 1091 -17.51 -4.67 -9.83
C ASN A 1091 -18.16 -3.47 -9.12
N GLU A 1092 -17.31 -2.50 -8.76
CA GLU A 1092 -17.72 -1.21 -8.23
C GLU A 1092 -17.95 -0.17 -9.36
N PRO A 1093 -18.89 0.79 -9.22
CA PRO A 1093 -19.82 0.94 -8.11
C PRO A 1093 -20.86 -0.19 -8.07
N ALA A 1094 -21.12 -0.73 -6.89
CA ALA A 1094 -22.03 -1.84 -6.71
C ALA A 1094 -23.47 -1.52 -7.15
N VAL A 1095 -24.13 -2.48 -7.78
CA VAL A 1095 -25.55 -2.41 -8.15
C VAL A 1095 -26.29 -3.54 -7.48
N VAL A 1096 -26.73 -3.28 -6.24
CA VAL A 1096 -27.28 -4.30 -5.34
C VAL A 1096 -28.81 -4.29 -5.32
N PHE A 1097 -29.42 -5.48 -5.49
CA PHE A 1097 -30.85 -5.72 -5.30
C PHE A 1097 -31.13 -7.23 -5.10
N GLY A 1098 -32.38 -7.61 -4.83
CA GLY A 1098 -32.74 -9.03 -4.72
C GLY A 1098 -32.90 -9.68 -6.10
N ASP A 1099 -32.25 -10.82 -6.31
CA ASP A 1099 -32.27 -11.54 -7.59
C ASP A 1099 -33.72 -11.85 -8.01
N PRO A 1100 -34.12 -11.55 -9.26
CA PRO A 1100 -35.45 -11.85 -9.77
C PRO A 1100 -35.84 -13.35 -9.74
N GLU A 1101 -34.89 -14.27 -9.63
CA GLU A 1101 -35.06 -15.71 -9.69
C GLU A 1101 -35.30 -16.35 -8.32
N ASP A 1102 -34.50 -16.02 -7.30
CA ASP A 1102 -34.58 -16.60 -5.95
C ASP A 1102 -34.79 -15.57 -4.82
N GLY A 1103 -34.49 -14.30 -5.05
CA GLY A 1103 -34.68 -13.19 -4.12
C GLY A 1103 -33.46 -12.82 -3.28
N GLU A 1104 -32.31 -13.47 -3.50
CA GLU A 1104 -31.06 -13.22 -2.79
C GLU A 1104 -30.44 -11.86 -3.16
N ILE A 1105 -29.92 -11.14 -2.17
CA ILE A 1105 -29.30 -9.84 -2.37
C ILE A 1105 -27.84 -10.03 -2.79
N GLN A 1106 -27.48 -9.54 -3.98
CA GLN A 1106 -26.11 -9.61 -4.51
C GLN A 1106 -25.77 -8.37 -5.36
N ASN A 1107 -24.49 -8.20 -5.68
CA ASN A 1107 -24.05 -7.24 -6.68
C ASN A 1107 -24.24 -7.82 -8.09
N PHE A 1108 -24.71 -7.00 -9.03
CA PHE A 1108 -24.96 -7.42 -10.42
C PHE A 1108 -24.08 -6.69 -11.44
N ASN A 1109 -23.12 -5.90 -10.99
CA ASN A 1109 -22.18 -5.21 -11.86
C ASN A 1109 -20.95 -6.12 -12.08
N THR A 1110 -20.62 -6.40 -13.33
CA THR A 1110 -19.47 -7.26 -13.71
C THR A 1110 -18.66 -6.59 -14.81
N ASN A 1111 -17.34 -6.80 -14.85
CA ASN A 1111 -16.48 -6.32 -15.92
C ASN A 1111 -15.16 -7.12 -16.06
N PHE A 1112 -14.14 -6.54 -16.69
CA PHE A 1112 -12.78 -7.07 -16.76
C PHE A 1112 -11.75 -6.01 -16.40
N LYS A 1113 -10.71 -6.37 -15.64
CA LYS A 1113 -9.58 -5.50 -15.28
C LYS A 1113 -8.32 -5.84 -16.07
N TYR A 1114 -7.54 -4.81 -16.39
CA TYR A 1114 -6.31 -4.92 -17.19
C TYR A 1114 -5.11 -4.59 -16.30
N VAL A 1115 -4.24 -5.57 -16.10
CA VAL A 1115 -3.08 -5.48 -15.23
C VAL A 1115 -1.79 -5.51 -16.05
N SER A 1116 -0.88 -4.58 -15.78
CA SER A 1116 0.43 -4.57 -16.42
C SER A 1116 1.34 -5.60 -15.77
N LEU A 1117 1.97 -6.46 -16.58
CA LEU A 1117 2.95 -7.40 -16.06
C LEU A 1117 4.26 -6.73 -15.62
N ALA A 1118 4.37 -5.40 -15.78
CA ALA A 1118 5.52 -4.64 -15.29
C ALA A 1118 5.50 -4.60 -13.75
N ASP A 1119 4.30 -4.51 -13.18
CA ASP A 1119 4.06 -4.37 -11.75
C ASP A 1119 4.35 -5.69 -11.00
N PHE A 1120 4.33 -6.83 -11.70
CA PHE A 1120 4.72 -8.13 -11.15
C PHE A 1120 6.19 -8.18 -10.71
N ALA A 1121 7.08 -7.40 -11.34
CA ALA A 1121 8.50 -7.41 -11.01
C ALA A 1121 8.79 -6.81 -9.62
N ASP A 1122 7.97 -5.85 -9.20
CA ASP A 1122 8.07 -5.18 -7.91
C ASP A 1122 7.52 -6.07 -6.80
N VAL A 1123 6.49 -6.85 -7.13
CA VAL A 1123 5.82 -7.77 -6.21
C VAL A 1123 6.55 -9.09 -6.03
N PHE A 1124 7.12 -9.64 -7.11
CA PHE A 1124 7.74 -10.97 -7.12
C PHE A 1124 9.18 -10.95 -7.65
N PRO A 1125 10.13 -10.34 -6.93
CA PRO A 1125 11.51 -10.15 -7.40
C PRO A 1125 12.29 -11.49 -7.57
N ASP A 1126 11.84 -12.55 -6.90
CA ASP A 1126 12.46 -13.88 -6.96
C ASP A 1126 11.95 -14.74 -8.12
N LEU A 1127 10.91 -14.30 -8.84
CA LEU A 1127 10.44 -15.00 -10.03
C LEU A 1127 11.48 -14.83 -11.18
N PRO A 1128 11.77 -15.88 -11.97
CA PRO A 1128 12.67 -15.81 -13.12
C PRO A 1128 12.48 -14.58 -14.00
N SER A 1129 13.60 -14.01 -14.45
CA SER A 1129 13.64 -12.73 -15.17
C SER A 1129 12.64 -12.65 -16.33
N TYR A 1130 11.86 -11.59 -16.32
CA TYR A 1130 10.96 -11.16 -17.39
C TYR A 1130 11.68 -11.11 -18.77
N ASP A 1131 11.19 -11.86 -19.76
CA ASP A 1131 11.57 -11.67 -21.17
C ASP A 1131 10.31 -11.51 -22.05
N PRO A 1132 10.13 -10.32 -22.64
CA PRO A 1132 9.01 -10.05 -23.54
C PRO A 1132 9.01 -10.88 -24.84
N ASN A 1133 10.14 -11.50 -25.17
CA ASN A 1133 10.35 -12.20 -26.44
C ASN A 1133 10.39 -13.73 -26.28
N ALA A 1134 10.17 -14.24 -25.06
CA ALA A 1134 10.29 -15.65 -24.76
C ALA A 1134 9.25 -16.51 -25.50
N PHE A 1135 8.11 -15.93 -25.88
CA PHE A 1135 7.02 -16.63 -26.52
C PHE A 1135 6.49 -15.94 -27.78
N ALA A 1136 6.16 -16.74 -28.78
CA ALA A 1136 5.52 -16.29 -30.01
C ALA A 1136 4.22 -17.09 -30.25
N PRO A 1137 3.03 -16.52 -30.02
CA PRO A 1137 1.75 -17.26 -30.06
C PRO A 1137 1.48 -18.01 -31.37
N ARG A 1138 1.96 -17.48 -32.50
CA ARG A 1138 1.81 -18.07 -33.85
C ARG A 1138 2.87 -19.12 -34.20
N ASN A 1139 3.95 -19.20 -33.43
CA ASN A 1139 5.05 -20.13 -33.67
C ASN A 1139 5.74 -20.53 -32.35
N PRO A 1140 5.03 -21.24 -31.45
CA PRO A 1140 5.57 -21.68 -30.17
C PRO A 1140 6.78 -22.61 -30.37
N GLU A 1141 7.79 -22.53 -29.49
CA GLU A 1141 8.94 -23.42 -29.57
C GLU A 1141 8.55 -24.83 -29.10
N VAL A 1142 8.65 -25.83 -29.99
CA VAL A 1142 8.29 -27.21 -29.65
C VAL A 1142 9.34 -27.84 -28.73
N ARG A 1143 9.02 -27.97 -27.42
CA ARG A 1143 9.93 -28.58 -26.42
C ARG A 1143 9.55 -30.03 -26.03
N PHE A 1144 8.48 -30.57 -26.63
CA PHE A 1144 7.93 -31.93 -26.48
C PHE A 1144 8.95 -33.09 -26.40
N VAL A 1145 10.07 -33.03 -27.13
CA VAL A 1145 11.00 -34.17 -27.29
C VAL A 1145 11.77 -34.50 -26.01
N LYS A 1146 12.03 -33.53 -25.13
CA LYS A 1146 12.82 -33.75 -23.88
C LYS A 1146 11.99 -34.48 -22.81
N GLN A 1147 10.72 -34.13 -22.68
CA GLN A 1147 9.78 -34.68 -21.68
C GLN A 1147 9.15 -36.00 -22.12
N GLY A 1148 8.81 -36.16 -23.41
CA GLY A 1148 8.28 -37.42 -23.94
C GLY A 1148 9.25 -38.62 -23.80
N ILE A 1149 10.55 -38.34 -23.66
CA ILE A 1149 11.60 -39.32 -23.33
C ILE A 1149 11.62 -39.64 -21.82
N ASN A 1150 11.46 -38.65 -20.94
CA ASN A 1150 11.43 -38.84 -19.49
C ASN A 1150 10.17 -39.60 -19.01
N ASP A 1151 9.02 -39.36 -19.66
CA ASP A 1151 7.72 -39.92 -19.27
C ASP A 1151 7.26 -41.13 -20.12
N ASN A 1152 8.15 -41.70 -20.97
CA ASN A 1152 7.86 -42.88 -21.81
C ASN A 1152 6.71 -42.70 -22.85
N LEU A 1153 6.29 -41.47 -23.12
CA LEU A 1153 5.16 -41.11 -23.99
C LEU A 1153 5.42 -41.33 -25.50
N LEU A 1154 6.68 -41.48 -25.93
CA LEU A 1154 7.04 -41.68 -27.34
C LEU A 1154 6.94 -43.15 -27.81
N THR A 1155 6.86 -44.10 -26.88
CA THR A 1155 6.80 -45.55 -27.16
C THR A 1155 5.58 -45.96 -28.02
N PRO A 1156 4.36 -45.42 -27.82
CA PRO A 1156 3.19 -45.75 -28.63
C PRO A 1156 3.19 -45.09 -30.02
N LEU A 1157 3.98 -44.03 -30.23
CA LEU A 1157 4.07 -43.26 -31.48
C LEU A 1157 5.08 -43.83 -32.48
N GLY A 1158 5.85 -44.86 -32.11
CA GLY A 1158 6.81 -45.52 -33.00
C GLY A 1158 8.07 -44.68 -33.31
N PHE A 1159 8.33 -43.63 -32.52
CA PHE A 1159 9.59 -42.88 -32.60
C PHE A 1159 10.64 -43.57 -31.73
N ASP A 1160 11.71 -44.05 -32.36
CA ASP A 1160 12.96 -44.53 -31.74
C ASP A 1160 14.00 -43.39 -31.85
N PRO A 1161 14.12 -42.50 -30.84
CA PRO A 1161 14.88 -41.24 -30.97
C PRO A 1161 16.39 -41.46 -31.04
N ILE A 1162 16.86 -42.67 -30.72
CA ILE A 1162 18.29 -43.02 -30.61
C ILE A 1162 18.71 -44.05 -31.66
N GLY A 1163 17.77 -44.56 -32.47
CA GLY A 1163 18.02 -45.63 -33.44
C GLY A 1163 18.48 -46.94 -32.77
N LEU A 1164 18.09 -47.20 -31.52
CA LEU A 1164 18.51 -48.39 -30.79
C LEU A 1164 17.72 -49.64 -31.23
N ASP A 1165 16.44 -49.51 -31.59
CA ASP A 1165 15.62 -50.62 -32.05
C ASP A 1165 16.03 -51.11 -33.44
N ASP A 1166 16.56 -50.22 -34.29
CA ASP A 1166 17.16 -50.59 -35.58
C ASP A 1166 18.56 -51.25 -35.44
N ASN A 1167 19.21 -51.10 -34.28
CA ASN A 1167 20.54 -51.68 -33.99
C ASN A 1167 20.49 -52.93 -33.08
N LEU A 1168 19.41 -53.14 -32.32
CA LEU A 1168 19.23 -54.31 -31.46
C LEU A 1168 19.22 -55.67 -32.20
N PRO A 1169 18.69 -55.79 -33.43
CA PRO A 1169 18.85 -57.01 -34.23
C PRO A 1169 20.30 -57.29 -34.65
N GLN A 1170 21.20 -56.30 -34.63
CA GLN A 1170 22.63 -56.47 -34.90
C GLN A 1170 23.46 -56.78 -33.65
N ALA A 1171 22.95 -56.49 -32.46
CA ALA A 1171 23.64 -56.69 -31.18
C ALA A 1171 23.36 -58.06 -30.51
N GLU A 1172 22.41 -58.86 -31.01
CA GLU A 1172 22.06 -60.22 -30.51
C GLU A 1172 21.92 -60.33 -28.96
N GLY A 1173 21.54 -59.25 -28.26
CA GLY A 1173 21.42 -59.25 -26.80
C GLY A 1173 22.77 -59.38 -26.04
N LEU A 1174 23.84 -58.81 -26.58
CA LEU A 1174 25.22 -58.85 -26.03
C LEU A 1174 25.70 -57.51 -25.43
N ILE A 1175 24.80 -56.54 -25.21
CA ILE A 1175 25.15 -55.29 -24.52
C ILE A 1175 23.95 -54.92 -23.66
N ASP A 1176 24.10 -55.03 -22.34
CA ASP A 1176 23.18 -54.45 -21.36
C ASP A 1176 23.73 -53.08 -20.94
N ALA A 1177 23.02 -52.00 -21.25
CA ALA A 1177 23.48 -50.63 -21.04
C ALA A 1177 22.37 -49.73 -20.50
N GLU A 1178 22.71 -48.95 -19.47
CA GLU A 1178 21.84 -47.99 -18.79
C GLU A 1178 22.35 -46.57 -19.05
N LEU A 1179 21.47 -45.64 -19.41
CA LEU A 1179 21.85 -44.24 -19.65
C LEU A 1179 22.04 -43.54 -18.30
N ILE A 1180 23.23 -43.01 -18.04
CA ILE A 1180 23.53 -42.30 -16.79
C ILE A 1180 23.31 -40.79 -16.92
N ARG A 1181 23.76 -40.16 -18.01
CA ARG A 1181 23.57 -38.70 -18.26
C ARG A 1181 24.01 -38.27 -19.67
N GLY A 1182 23.54 -37.12 -20.13
CA GLY A 1182 24.01 -36.49 -21.37
C GLY A 1182 23.17 -35.27 -21.78
N ASP A 1183 23.67 -34.51 -22.76
CA ASP A 1183 22.98 -33.38 -23.39
C ASP A 1183 22.96 -33.56 -24.91
N TYR A 1184 21.85 -33.17 -25.54
CA TYR A 1184 21.46 -33.43 -26.94
C TYR A 1184 22.48 -32.90 -27.95
N TYR A 1185 23.31 -31.93 -27.57
CA TYR A 1185 24.25 -31.28 -28.47
C TYR A 1185 25.71 -31.74 -28.39
N SER A 1186 26.12 -32.60 -27.42
CA SER A 1186 27.58 -32.85 -27.26
C SER A 1186 28.04 -34.23 -26.78
N TRP A 1187 27.39 -34.89 -25.82
CA TRP A 1187 27.83 -36.22 -25.35
C TRP A 1187 26.75 -36.94 -24.53
N THR A 1188 26.86 -38.27 -24.50
CA THR A 1188 26.07 -39.17 -23.65
C THR A 1188 27.00 -40.17 -22.96
N GLU A 1189 26.68 -40.50 -21.71
CA GLU A 1189 27.38 -41.47 -20.86
C GLU A 1189 26.44 -42.61 -20.49
N PHE A 1190 26.85 -43.83 -20.83
CA PHE A 1190 26.14 -45.07 -20.53
C PHE A 1190 26.96 -45.88 -19.52
N GLU A 1191 26.28 -46.49 -18.55
CA GLU A 1191 26.82 -47.59 -17.78
C GLU A 1191 26.58 -48.88 -18.56
N ILE A 1192 27.66 -49.54 -18.95
CA ILE A 1192 27.62 -50.79 -19.69
C ILE A 1192 27.98 -51.89 -18.70
N ASP A 1193 27.14 -52.92 -18.55
CA ASP A 1193 27.52 -54.10 -17.79
C ASP A 1193 28.72 -54.76 -18.49
N SER A 1194 29.88 -54.66 -17.86
CA SER A 1194 31.14 -55.19 -18.40
C SER A 1194 31.16 -56.72 -18.61
N GLN A 1195 30.15 -57.45 -18.14
CA GLN A 1195 30.06 -58.91 -18.23
C GLN A 1195 29.09 -59.45 -19.28
N THR A 1196 28.13 -58.65 -19.77
CA THR A 1196 27.10 -59.11 -20.73
C THR A 1196 27.09 -58.31 -22.01
#